data_AF-A0A132T6P6-F1
#
_entry.id   AF-A0A132T6P6-F1
#
_cell.length_a   1.000
_cell.length_b   1.000
_cell.length_c   1.000
_cell.angle_alpha   90.00
_cell.angle_beta   90.00
_cell.angle_gamma   90.00
#
_symmetry.space_group_name_H-M   'P 1'
#
loop_
_entity.id
_entity.type
_entity.pdbx_description
1 polymer ?
#
loop_
_entity_poly.entity_id
_entity_poly.type
_entity_poly.pdbx_seq_one_letter_code
_entity_poly.pdbx_strand_id
1 'polypeptide(L)'
;MNHAQFIGRVGALAVALGIGAATVTLPGVAWADPGEDTSASAGQTNADDSSQDSTTDEQQADNEIDEDVDSGDDVVEEDPAPEDEAEDDEQTEAKERGTYGSNPSEADLKAEEEDTAPTDEDDQEVAVEVEAEVEVEPEPTPTEDDVAVADPPEAAGPGATEVTAEQPVEVPDETAEPASAPSSVVTALFAPQSSDGEAPTAPVESPLLWTLLAFARRQFGQPRTEIGDSSSPTGTTELVEPGASAVPEPGEVSTGDPGIFTGSVSGRVEATDPDGGWLTYSGSTSTDKGRVTVTPWGTFRYTPTAAARHAAAADGASEEARTDSFTVTVKDAAGNTVEVPVTVDILPRNSTPFGARARADNPSLTTGTAIIRVSAYDFDRDTLSVTGPLSTDKGELVNNGDGTFTYTPTAAAREAAGAPGAPAEAGIDTLTFTISDGHGGVRTATVDVIVAAYAETSASTLGRAAGPVLVSANGTIYQVTYDVDSTNRPIRTRVSILDEDGQVLKTTEVIAGYPVEQALPVVRPDGSLLVTTYKESSNTSTISVVDGLGEVTTVATVIGQPSAPMEVTSNGAVFFTTRQFASGSGDRLIRVSPTGSVSVYSLGVAADTPSVAPDGSVYIVSSSFGFASVLAVGPQGTWTRVGLPLGATNTNDVVIGQDGRGYLTVERNVFGTITTRVYTFTGTSSTVREIPGSADGAKVVTADGVYQYTYDDATGQSYISRITADTIETSDPLDGRVINPITVTPDGTVYVSVRNSVTQTDSVAIISSSGEVTTVEIPGTIFPVMPSVNPTVGGYDANPNIGDNGYVAYSSNGASFLAVLNPDGTIARTVGLPAGTVVSTPVDFGPDGAAYQVVETRDAQGRVTSRAVLALSTDTVTPALPGNPLQPNFPAIQFGPDGSGVLVTVESGQSPFEYHFLRFDQTGATIATADLSGFLQATDVDYVYWQEGVVFGPDGTPYVTLTGADQGVWALTSTGPVKVLELDLAQGELVEPVTFGPDGTPYVTVSERVDGSYVTTVRTFTAPIEL
;
A
#
# COMPACT_ATOMS: atom_id res chain seq x y z
N MET A 1 32.70 -0.88 -57.97
CA MET A 1 31.33 -1.41 -58.07
C MET A 1 30.83 -1.72 -56.66
N ASN A 2 29.74 -1.15 -56.14
CA ASN A 2 28.82 -0.15 -56.70
C ASN A 2 28.48 0.93 -55.66
N HIS A 3 28.01 2.07 -56.16
CA HIS A 3 27.51 3.23 -55.40
C HIS A 3 26.28 2.82 -54.56
N ALA A 4 25.92 3.42 -53.41
CA ALA A 4 25.76 4.85 -53.09
C ALA A 4 24.72 5.53 -54.02
N GLN A 5 23.90 6.52 -53.64
CA GLN A 5 23.81 7.43 -52.48
C GLN A 5 22.32 7.43 -51.98
N PHE A 6 21.78 8.19 -51.03
CA PHE A 6 22.09 9.47 -50.33
C PHE A 6 21.74 9.31 -48.83
N ILE A 7 22.48 9.86 -47.84
CA ILE A 7 22.66 11.28 -47.45
C ILE A 7 21.33 11.96 -47.04
N GLY A 8 21.17 12.55 -45.85
CA GLY A 8 22.03 12.52 -44.65
C GLY A 8 21.89 13.75 -43.71
N ARG A 9 22.53 13.64 -42.53
CA ARG A 9 22.84 14.68 -41.52
C ARG A 9 21.72 15.24 -40.61
N VAL A 10 22.17 15.46 -39.37
CA VAL A 10 21.51 16.12 -38.23
C VAL A 10 21.32 17.63 -38.46
N GLY A 11 20.24 18.20 -37.91
CA GLY A 11 20.23 19.59 -37.42
C GLY A 11 19.03 20.44 -37.80
N ALA A 12 18.08 20.65 -36.86
CA ALA A 12 17.20 21.84 -36.74
C ALA A 12 16.23 21.74 -35.53
N LEU A 13 16.73 21.65 -34.29
CA LEU A 13 15.88 21.79 -33.08
C LEU A 13 15.79 23.27 -32.68
N ALA A 14 14.99 24.09 -33.40
CA ALA A 14 14.75 25.49 -33.02
C ALA A 14 13.48 26.11 -33.66
N VAL A 15 12.56 26.56 -32.79
CA VAL A 15 11.67 27.74 -32.92
C VAL A 15 10.77 27.88 -34.16
N ALA A 16 9.50 27.51 -33.98
CA ALA A 16 8.31 28.31 -34.31
C ALA A 16 7.15 27.77 -33.44
N LEU A 17 6.49 28.51 -32.54
CA LEU A 17 6.31 29.97 -32.43
C LEU A 17 5.70 30.55 -33.72
N GLY A 18 4.43 30.20 -33.95
CA GLY A 18 3.72 30.46 -35.20
C GLY A 18 3.29 31.92 -35.40
N ILE A 19 4.16 32.74 -35.98
CA ILE A 19 3.82 34.04 -36.57
C ILE A 19 4.61 34.21 -37.89
N GLY A 20 3.94 34.62 -38.98
CA GLY A 20 4.57 35.10 -40.22
C GLY A 20 4.68 34.07 -41.36
N ALA A 21 4.89 34.55 -42.60
CA ALA A 21 4.78 33.74 -43.82
C ALA A 21 5.64 34.23 -45.02
N ALA A 22 5.79 33.33 -46.01
CA ALA A 22 5.92 33.57 -47.47
C ALA A 22 7.30 33.48 -48.21
N THR A 23 7.26 32.71 -49.32
CA THR A 23 7.93 32.90 -50.65
C THR A 23 9.44 32.67 -50.91
N VAL A 24 9.81 31.39 -51.12
CA VAL A 24 10.47 30.77 -52.32
C VAL A 24 11.35 31.61 -53.29
N THR A 25 12.58 31.13 -53.61
CA THR A 25 13.16 31.02 -54.99
C THR A 25 14.45 30.14 -55.06
N LEU A 26 14.90 29.74 -56.27
CA LEU A 26 15.92 28.69 -56.59
C LEU A 26 16.45 28.86 -58.07
N PRO A 27 17.40 28.06 -58.66
CA PRO A 27 18.49 27.17 -58.17
C PRO A 27 19.85 27.19 -58.99
N GLY A 28 20.84 26.32 -58.68
CA GLY A 28 21.86 25.79 -59.63
C GLY A 28 23.24 25.32 -59.04
N VAL A 29 24.17 24.60 -59.72
CA VAL A 29 24.08 23.57 -60.81
C VAL A 29 25.43 22.82 -61.11
N ALA A 30 25.38 21.51 -61.44
CA ALA A 30 26.26 20.65 -62.31
C ALA A 30 27.75 20.19 -62.03
N TRP A 31 27.98 18.85 -62.19
CA TRP A 31 29.08 18.10 -62.93
C TRP A 31 30.55 18.05 -62.38
N ALA A 32 31.43 17.03 -62.60
CA ALA A 32 31.40 15.65 -63.21
C ALA A 32 32.65 14.76 -62.79
N ASP A 33 32.92 13.61 -63.46
CA ASP A 33 33.78 12.40 -63.11
C ASP A 33 34.82 12.06 -64.24
N PRO A 34 35.62 10.93 -64.36
CA PRO A 34 35.93 9.72 -63.53
C PRO A 34 37.43 9.18 -63.53
N GLY A 35 37.71 7.96 -62.99
CA GLY A 35 38.87 7.05 -63.32
C GLY A 35 39.69 6.44 -62.13
N GLU A 36 39.59 5.16 -61.70
CA GLU A 36 40.12 3.86 -62.26
C GLU A 36 41.66 3.64 -62.10
N ASP A 37 42.28 2.49 -61.69
CA ASP A 37 41.91 1.17 -61.08
C ASP A 37 43.23 0.48 -60.54
N THR A 38 43.28 -0.59 -59.71
CA THR A 38 43.57 -2.01 -60.14
C THR A 38 43.77 -3.07 -58.99
N SER A 39 43.21 -4.28 -59.21
CA SER A 39 43.75 -5.66 -58.98
C SER A 39 44.19 -6.27 -57.60
N ALA A 40 43.33 -7.19 -57.10
CA ALA A 40 43.57 -8.65 -56.91
C ALA A 40 44.18 -9.33 -55.63
N SER A 41 43.40 -10.32 -55.11
CA SER A 41 43.80 -11.70 -54.69
C SER A 41 44.25 -12.07 -53.23
N ALA A 42 43.28 -12.57 -52.44
CA ALA A 42 43.27 -13.80 -51.60
C ALA A 42 44.37 -14.12 -50.53
N GLY A 43 43.94 -14.63 -49.35
CA GLY A 43 44.81 -15.35 -48.38
C GLY A 43 44.23 -15.55 -46.98
N GLN A 44 44.18 -16.80 -46.48
CA GLN A 44 43.48 -17.26 -45.25
C GLN A 44 44.18 -16.97 -43.89
N THR A 45 43.37 -16.62 -42.88
CA THR A 45 43.35 -17.11 -41.46
C THR A 45 44.54 -17.03 -40.47
N ASN A 46 44.25 -16.44 -39.30
CA ASN A 46 44.54 -16.85 -37.89
C ASN A 46 45.84 -16.44 -37.14
N ALA A 47 45.64 -16.21 -35.81
CA ALA A 47 46.60 -16.05 -34.69
C ALA A 47 47.55 -14.83 -34.75
N ASP A 48 47.51 -13.83 -33.86
CA ASP A 48 47.66 -13.74 -32.37
C ASP A 48 49.11 -13.48 -31.92
N ASP A 49 49.34 -12.46 -31.06
CA ASP A 49 50.07 -12.51 -29.75
C ASP A 49 50.64 -11.15 -29.23
N SER A 50 50.83 -11.05 -27.90
CA SER A 50 51.84 -10.33 -27.09
C SER A 50 52.08 -8.79 -27.14
N SER A 51 51.62 -8.11 -26.09
CA SER A 51 52.32 -7.22 -25.11
C SER A 51 53.70 -6.51 -25.36
N GLN A 52 53.77 -5.24 -24.91
CA GLN A 52 54.88 -4.51 -24.19
C GLN A 52 56.29 -4.37 -24.85
N ASP A 53 57.20 -3.46 -24.44
CA ASP A 53 57.19 -2.04 -23.97
C ASP A 53 58.67 -1.55 -23.85
N SER A 54 59.04 -0.31 -24.25
CA SER A 54 60.40 0.27 -23.99
C SER A 54 60.65 1.75 -24.41
N THR A 55 61.02 2.58 -23.42
CA THR A 55 62.03 3.67 -23.35
C THR A 55 62.79 4.27 -24.58
N THR A 56 62.77 5.62 -24.66
CA THR A 56 63.84 6.67 -24.94
C THR A 56 65.05 6.46 -25.89
N ASP A 57 65.50 7.58 -26.52
CA ASP A 57 66.74 7.71 -27.32
C ASP A 57 67.37 9.16 -27.22
N GLU A 58 68.60 9.42 -27.72
CA GLU A 58 69.37 10.70 -27.60
C GLU A 58 69.19 11.70 -28.81
N GLN A 59 70.00 12.72 -29.21
CA GLN A 59 71.35 13.35 -28.98
C GLN A 59 71.33 14.72 -29.76
N GLN A 60 72.22 15.76 -29.81
CA GLN A 60 73.34 16.46 -29.11
C GLN A 60 73.54 17.81 -29.91
N ALA A 61 74.29 18.90 -29.60
CA ALA A 61 75.16 19.45 -28.53
C ALA A 61 74.93 21.03 -28.50
N ASP A 62 75.79 22.03 -28.21
CA ASP A 62 77.24 22.24 -27.93
C ASP A 62 77.47 23.58 -27.13
N ASN A 63 78.53 24.38 -27.40
CA ASN A 63 79.01 25.60 -26.66
C ASN A 63 78.43 26.95 -27.20
N GLU A 64 78.53 28.15 -26.55
CA GLU A 64 79.55 28.73 -25.63
C GLU A 64 79.02 29.62 -24.46
N ILE A 65 79.77 29.57 -23.34
CA ILE A 65 80.12 30.52 -22.24
C ILE A 65 79.53 31.96 -22.23
N ASP A 66 78.90 32.42 -21.11
CA ASP A 66 79.46 33.40 -20.13
C ASP A 66 78.57 33.60 -18.85
N GLU A 67 79.00 34.47 -17.90
CA GLU A 67 78.56 34.55 -16.48
C GLU A 67 77.40 35.55 -16.12
N ASP A 68 76.97 35.49 -14.84
CA ASP A 68 76.42 36.58 -13.97
C ASP A 68 75.00 37.22 -14.21
N VAL A 69 74.38 37.94 -13.24
CA VAL A 69 74.13 37.72 -11.78
C VAL A 69 73.16 38.81 -11.21
N ASP A 70 72.47 38.46 -10.10
CA ASP A 70 71.78 39.30 -9.09
C ASP A 70 70.46 40.08 -9.30
N SER A 71 69.82 40.22 -8.12
CA SER A 71 68.70 41.01 -7.58
C SER A 71 68.22 42.33 -8.19
N GLY A 72 66.99 42.72 -7.82
CA GLY A 72 66.52 44.12 -7.75
C GLY A 72 65.14 44.28 -7.09
N ASP A 73 65.10 44.83 -5.88
CA ASP A 73 63.88 45.27 -5.17
C ASP A 73 63.45 46.70 -5.61
N ASP A 74 62.17 47.06 -5.45
CA ASP A 74 61.69 48.25 -4.70
C ASP A 74 60.24 48.73 -5.03
N VAL A 75 59.58 49.12 -3.94
CA VAL A 75 58.36 49.92 -3.65
C VAL A 75 58.15 51.21 -4.53
N VAL A 76 57.05 52.01 -4.55
CA VAL A 76 56.00 52.41 -3.56
C VAL A 76 54.73 53.05 -4.25
N GLU A 77 53.65 53.30 -3.46
CA GLU A 77 52.49 54.25 -3.63
C GLU A 77 51.46 54.03 -4.81
N GLU A 78 50.20 54.53 -4.80
CA GLU A 78 49.40 55.38 -3.87
C GLU A 78 47.87 55.05 -3.96
N ASP A 79 47.02 55.58 -3.05
CA ASP A 79 45.54 55.41 -2.95
C ASP A 79 44.76 56.62 -3.59
N PRO A 80 43.42 56.59 -3.85
CA PRO A 80 42.42 56.94 -2.79
C PRO A 80 41.00 56.29 -2.87
N ALA A 81 40.28 56.35 -1.74
CA ALA A 81 38.87 55.94 -1.48
C ALA A 81 37.77 56.92 -2.07
N PRO A 82 36.46 56.96 -1.68
CA PRO A 82 35.89 56.88 -0.30
C PRO A 82 34.46 56.28 -0.05
N GLU A 83 34.12 56.17 1.26
CA GLU A 83 32.82 56.40 1.94
C GLU A 83 31.59 55.47 1.73
N ASP A 84 30.76 55.11 2.73
CA ASP A 84 30.82 55.09 4.23
C ASP A 84 29.56 54.29 4.75
N GLU A 85 29.09 54.16 6.00
CA GLU A 85 29.33 54.79 7.33
C GLU A 85 29.64 53.73 8.45
N ALA A 86 28.78 53.53 9.48
CA ALA A 86 29.01 52.76 10.75
C ALA A 86 27.83 51.79 11.09
N GLU A 87 27.66 51.07 12.22
CA GLU A 87 28.11 51.12 13.65
C GLU A 87 28.34 49.67 14.20
N ASP A 88 29.43 49.28 14.91
CA ASP A 88 30.00 49.61 16.26
C ASP A 88 29.45 48.72 17.43
N ASP A 89 30.17 48.38 18.54
CA ASP A 89 31.57 47.91 18.79
C ASP A 89 31.67 47.32 20.26
N GLU A 90 32.90 47.04 20.75
CA GLU A 90 33.38 46.69 22.12
C GLU A 90 33.35 45.20 22.55
N GLN A 91 34.47 44.47 22.83
CA GLN A 91 35.58 44.59 23.84
C GLN A 91 35.23 44.04 25.26
N THR A 92 36.11 43.52 26.15
CA THR A 92 37.55 43.10 26.26
C THR A 92 37.66 42.01 27.39
N GLU A 93 38.77 41.37 27.82
CA GLU A 93 40.24 41.42 27.57
C GLU A 93 40.82 39.97 27.46
N ALA A 94 41.97 39.64 28.09
CA ALA A 94 42.66 38.34 28.01
C ALA A 94 43.35 37.92 29.35
N LYS A 95 44.30 36.95 29.28
CA LYS A 95 45.25 36.46 30.33
C LYS A 95 44.71 35.42 31.36
N GLU A 96 45.52 34.54 31.98
CA GLU A 96 46.99 34.28 31.91
C GLU A 96 47.35 32.80 32.25
N ARG A 97 48.49 32.30 31.71
CA ARG A 97 49.27 31.10 32.14
C ARG A 97 48.68 29.70 31.84
N GLY A 98 49.49 28.65 31.63
CA GLY A 98 50.96 28.66 31.41
C GLY A 98 51.68 27.31 31.56
N THR A 99 52.29 26.84 30.46
CA THR A 99 53.57 26.09 30.39
C THR A 99 53.73 24.76 31.15
N TYR A 100 53.76 23.62 30.44
CA TYR A 100 55.01 22.89 30.10
C TYR A 100 54.71 21.65 29.22
N GLY A 101 55.67 21.24 28.39
CA GLY A 101 55.61 19.98 27.64
C GLY A 101 56.99 19.46 27.25
N SER A 102 57.10 18.17 26.97
CA SER A 102 58.32 17.54 26.41
C SER A 102 58.05 16.09 25.92
N ASN A 103 58.18 15.84 24.62
CA ASN A 103 58.47 14.51 24.05
C ASN A 103 59.98 14.20 24.16
N PRO A 104 60.39 12.91 24.10
CA PRO A 104 61.03 12.32 22.90
C PRO A 104 60.30 11.03 22.42
N SER A 105 60.32 10.60 21.15
CA SER A 105 61.39 9.88 20.38
C SER A 105 61.74 8.49 20.96
N GLU A 106 62.03 7.41 20.22
CA GLU A 106 62.28 7.09 18.79
C GLU A 106 61.78 5.63 18.52
N ALA A 107 61.18 5.27 17.38
CA ALA A 107 61.79 4.76 16.13
C ALA A 107 62.32 3.29 16.10
N ASP A 108 61.94 2.58 15.03
CA ASP A 108 62.72 1.61 14.20
C ASP A 108 62.67 0.06 14.31
N LEU A 109 62.53 -0.55 13.10
CA LEU A 109 63.03 -1.86 12.57
C LEU A 109 62.36 -3.25 12.81
N LYS A 110 61.50 -3.63 11.83
CA LYS A 110 61.63 -4.76 10.83
C LYS A 110 61.66 -6.29 11.18
N ALA A 111 60.99 -7.04 10.27
CA ALA A 111 61.32 -8.39 9.72
C ALA A 111 61.08 -9.65 10.60
N GLU A 112 60.81 -10.87 10.10
CA GLU A 112 60.44 -11.39 8.75
C GLU A 112 59.76 -12.80 8.84
N GLU A 113 58.85 -13.10 7.90
CA GLU A 113 58.52 -14.35 7.16
C GLU A 113 58.39 -15.81 7.74
N GLU A 114 57.70 -16.63 6.91
CA GLU A 114 57.60 -18.10 6.72
C GLU A 114 56.96 -19.06 7.77
N ASP A 115 55.75 -19.52 7.42
CA ASP A 115 55.33 -20.91 7.12
C ASP A 115 55.83 -22.11 7.98
N THR A 116 54.88 -22.90 8.53
CA THR A 116 54.79 -24.37 8.30
C THR A 116 53.59 -25.02 9.01
N ALA A 117 53.05 -26.06 8.38
CA ALA A 117 52.26 -27.15 8.99
C ALA A 117 52.82 -28.50 8.43
N PRO A 118 52.38 -29.69 8.87
CA PRO A 118 51.49 -30.07 9.98
C PRO A 118 52.16 -31.07 10.96
N THR A 119 51.41 -31.65 11.92
CA THR A 119 51.54 -33.08 12.30
C THR A 119 50.33 -33.56 13.13
N ASP A 120 50.08 -34.87 13.10
CA ASP A 120 48.92 -35.58 13.66
C ASP A 120 49.23 -36.37 14.97
N GLU A 121 48.25 -37.16 15.40
CA GLU A 121 48.30 -38.40 16.22
C GLU A 121 48.31 -38.35 17.78
N ASP A 122 47.34 -39.10 18.31
CA ASP A 122 47.34 -40.01 19.49
C ASP A 122 47.49 -39.52 20.95
N ASP A 123 46.77 -40.01 21.96
CA ASP A 123 45.60 -40.90 22.13
C ASP A 123 45.38 -41.10 23.67
N GLN A 124 44.28 -41.76 24.06
CA GLN A 124 44.07 -42.56 25.30
C GLN A 124 44.01 -41.92 26.72
N GLU A 125 42.77 -41.88 27.24
CA GLU A 125 42.25 -42.52 28.48
C GLU A 125 43.06 -42.61 29.80
N VAL A 126 42.34 -42.53 30.95
CA VAL A 126 42.03 -43.67 31.86
C VAL A 126 41.32 -43.23 33.16
N ALA A 127 40.12 -43.80 33.43
CA ALA A 127 39.43 -44.08 34.72
C ALA A 127 39.37 -43.00 35.85
N VAL A 128 38.58 -43.07 36.93
CA VAL A 128 37.89 -44.12 37.73
C VAL A 128 36.57 -43.50 38.28
N GLU A 129 35.36 -44.05 38.05
CA GLU A 129 34.66 -45.18 38.73
C GLU A 129 34.10 -44.90 40.17
N VAL A 130 32.87 -45.40 40.46
CA VAL A 130 32.30 -45.76 41.81
C VAL A 130 31.95 -44.61 42.80
N GLU A 131 30.84 -44.55 43.55
CA GLU A 131 29.53 -45.27 43.71
C GLU A 131 28.54 -44.29 44.42
N ALA A 132 27.26 -44.11 44.04
CA ALA A 132 26.03 -44.90 44.35
C ALA A 132 25.23 -44.46 45.60
N GLU A 133 23.99 -45.00 45.73
CA GLU A 133 22.97 -44.81 46.80
C GLU A 133 22.21 -43.46 46.88
N VAL A 134 20.92 -43.37 47.29
CA VAL A 134 19.70 -44.18 47.04
C VAL A 134 18.46 -43.43 47.61
N GLU A 135 17.32 -43.47 46.87
CA GLU A 135 15.89 -43.45 47.30
C GLU A 135 15.41 -42.65 48.55
N VAL A 136 14.31 -41.88 48.41
CA VAL A 136 13.01 -41.99 49.17
C VAL A 136 12.13 -40.73 49.02
N GLU A 137 10.84 -40.96 48.73
CA GLU A 137 9.72 -40.00 48.66
C GLU A 137 8.96 -39.90 50.01
N PRO A 138 8.30 -38.76 50.33
CA PRO A 138 7.07 -38.88 51.13
C PRO A 138 5.93 -37.85 50.87
N GLU A 139 4.71 -38.38 50.84
CA GLU A 139 3.41 -37.73 51.13
C GLU A 139 2.66 -38.55 52.22
N PRO A 140 1.50 -38.15 52.81
CA PRO A 140 1.02 -36.81 53.22
C PRO A 140 0.27 -36.79 54.60
N THR A 141 -0.25 -35.62 55.04
CA THR A 141 -1.36 -35.41 56.06
C THR A 141 -1.13 -35.81 57.55
N PRO A 142 -2.03 -35.51 58.57
CA PRO A 142 -3.24 -34.64 58.70
C PRO A 142 -3.37 -33.76 60.01
N THR A 143 -4.52 -33.06 60.22
CA THR A 143 -5.22 -32.72 61.54
C THR A 143 -4.63 -31.66 62.53
N GLU A 144 -5.34 -30.88 63.39
CA GLU A 144 -6.79 -30.50 63.63
C GLU A 144 -6.94 -29.25 64.58
N ASP A 145 -8.16 -28.96 65.11
CA ASP A 145 -8.58 -28.10 66.28
C ASP A 145 -9.19 -26.66 66.14
N ASP A 146 -10.47 -26.58 65.74
CA ASP A 146 -11.73 -26.16 66.46
C ASP A 146 -11.90 -24.87 67.37
N VAL A 147 -13.18 -24.54 67.68
CA VAL A 147 -13.80 -23.69 68.74
C VAL A 147 -14.15 -22.19 68.43
N ALA A 148 -15.30 -21.59 68.82
CA ALA A 148 -16.75 -21.89 68.63
C ALA A 148 -17.71 -20.78 69.21
N VAL A 149 -19.01 -20.80 68.80
CA VAL A 149 -20.26 -20.22 69.41
C VAL A 149 -20.55 -18.70 69.42
N ALA A 150 -21.74 -18.26 68.90
CA ALA A 150 -22.81 -17.48 69.62
C ALA A 150 -23.71 -16.47 68.82
N ASP A 151 -24.73 -16.97 68.10
CA ASP A 151 -26.16 -16.52 67.96
C ASP A 151 -26.69 -15.04 67.82
N PRO A 152 -27.94 -14.84 67.30
CA PRO A 152 -28.44 -13.60 66.66
C PRO A 152 -29.57 -12.84 67.44
N PRO A 153 -30.38 -11.92 66.83
CA PRO A 153 -31.58 -12.33 66.03
C PRO A 153 -32.10 -11.38 64.90
N GLU A 154 -32.93 -11.96 63.99
CA GLU A 154 -34.17 -11.45 63.31
C GLU A 154 -34.26 -10.02 62.66
N ALA A 155 -35.01 -9.74 61.59
CA ALA A 155 -35.82 -10.50 60.59
C ALA A 155 -36.08 -9.56 59.36
N ALA A 156 -36.80 -9.84 58.25
CA ALA A 156 -37.75 -10.90 57.88
C ALA A 156 -37.84 -11.10 56.34
N GLY A 157 -38.46 -12.20 55.88
CA GLY A 157 -38.98 -12.36 54.48
C GLY A 157 -40.41 -11.81 54.32
N PRO A 158 -41.24 -12.25 53.33
CA PRO A 158 -41.10 -13.36 52.36
C PRO A 158 -41.11 -12.83 50.89
N GLY A 159 -41.34 -13.55 49.78
CA GLY A 159 -41.61 -14.97 49.48
C GLY A 159 -42.13 -15.13 48.03
N ALA A 160 -42.04 -16.32 47.43
CA ALA A 160 -42.44 -16.57 46.04
C ALA A 160 -43.91 -16.97 45.86
N THR A 161 -44.50 -16.71 44.68
CA THR A 161 -45.74 -17.35 44.21
C THR A 161 -45.82 -17.31 42.67
N GLU A 162 -46.27 -18.42 42.05
CA GLU A 162 -46.73 -18.45 40.64
C GLU A 162 -48.12 -17.79 40.50
N VAL A 163 -48.65 -17.64 39.27
CA VAL A 163 -49.94 -18.24 38.83
C VAL A 163 -50.38 -17.71 37.44
N THR A 164 -50.42 -18.64 36.48
CA THR A 164 -51.41 -18.84 35.38
C THR A 164 -51.66 -17.79 34.29
N ALA A 165 -51.85 -18.32 33.07
CA ALA A 165 -52.08 -17.64 31.80
C ALA A 165 -53.56 -17.28 31.52
N GLU A 166 -53.77 -16.50 30.45
CA GLU A 166 -55.04 -16.41 29.70
C GLU A 166 -54.84 -16.80 28.21
N GLN A 167 -55.93 -17.22 27.56
CA GLN A 167 -56.07 -17.40 26.11
C GLN A 167 -57.46 -16.85 25.68
N PRO A 168 -57.91 -16.96 24.42
CA PRO A 168 -57.70 -15.97 23.37
C PRO A 168 -59.02 -15.34 22.84
N VAL A 169 -58.92 -14.29 22.03
CA VAL A 169 -60.04 -13.74 21.23
C VAL A 169 -59.55 -13.43 19.81
N GLU A 170 -60.44 -13.49 18.82
CA GLU A 170 -60.13 -13.73 17.40
C GLU A 170 -59.96 -12.48 16.50
N VAL A 171 -59.52 -12.75 15.25
CA VAL A 171 -59.16 -11.85 14.13
C VAL A 171 -60.39 -11.21 13.43
N PRO A 172 -60.25 -10.13 12.62
CA PRO A 172 -59.73 -10.18 11.22
C PRO A 172 -58.57 -9.19 10.96
N ASP A 173 -57.51 -9.50 10.20
CA ASP A 173 -57.41 -9.90 8.77
C ASP A 173 -57.37 -8.69 7.82
N GLU A 174 -56.17 -8.22 7.49
CA GLU A 174 -55.87 -7.55 6.22
C GLU A 174 -54.41 -7.78 5.79
N THR A 175 -54.23 -7.90 4.47
CA THR A 175 -53.04 -8.29 3.67
C THR A 175 -51.64 -7.83 4.11
N ALA A 176 -50.65 -8.70 3.87
CA ALA A 176 -49.22 -8.34 3.85
C ALA A 176 -48.69 -8.10 2.42
N GLU A 177 -47.85 -7.08 2.24
CA GLU A 177 -46.97 -6.89 1.08
C GLU A 177 -45.50 -6.89 1.54
N PRO A 178 -44.55 -7.50 0.79
CA PRO A 178 -43.14 -7.58 1.17
C PRO A 178 -42.36 -6.29 0.84
N ALA A 179 -41.26 -6.07 1.55
CA ALA A 179 -40.47 -4.83 1.49
C ALA A 179 -39.84 -4.54 0.12
N SER A 180 -39.89 -3.28 -0.29
CA SER A 180 -39.21 -2.73 -1.46
C SER A 180 -37.77 -2.32 -1.15
N ALA A 181 -36.79 -2.85 -1.87
CA ALA A 181 -35.39 -2.40 -1.80
C ALA A 181 -35.18 -1.07 -2.56
N PRO A 182 -34.28 -0.18 -2.10
CA PRO A 182 -34.00 1.09 -2.77
C PRO A 182 -33.23 0.89 -4.09
N SER A 183 -33.51 1.74 -5.08
CA SER A 183 -32.89 1.68 -6.40
C SER A 183 -31.71 2.65 -6.52
N SER A 184 -30.52 2.15 -6.90
CA SER A 184 -29.39 2.98 -7.31
C SER A 184 -29.29 3.07 -8.84
N VAL A 185 -29.43 4.30 -9.35
CA VAL A 185 -28.95 4.73 -10.66
C VAL A 185 -27.48 5.18 -10.42
N VAL A 186 -26.47 4.83 -11.22
CA VAL A 186 -26.11 5.44 -12.51
C VAL A 186 -25.08 4.55 -13.23
N THR A 187 -25.18 4.43 -14.57
CA THR A 187 -23.99 4.27 -15.44
C THR A 187 -24.31 4.89 -16.81
N ALA A 188 -23.67 6.01 -17.16
CA ALA A 188 -23.99 6.76 -18.39
C ALA A 188 -22.83 7.58 -18.96
N LEU A 189 -21.71 6.93 -19.29
CA LEU A 189 -20.65 7.36 -20.22
C LEU A 189 -19.93 6.07 -20.69
N PHE A 190 -19.58 5.85 -21.95
CA PHE A 190 -19.45 6.77 -23.08
C PHE A 190 -20.27 6.34 -24.31
N ALA A 191 -20.71 7.31 -25.10
CA ALA A 191 -21.11 7.09 -26.50
C ALA A 191 -20.38 8.09 -27.42
N PRO A 192 -19.62 7.62 -28.42
CA PRO A 192 -19.21 8.46 -29.55
C PRO A 192 -20.36 8.54 -30.57
N GLN A 193 -21.36 9.38 -30.30
CA GLN A 193 -22.39 9.76 -31.27
C GLN A 193 -21.99 11.10 -31.93
N SER A 194 -21.17 11.02 -32.98
CA SER A 194 -21.08 12.12 -33.95
C SER A 194 -22.41 12.24 -34.69
N SER A 195 -22.91 13.47 -34.85
CA SER A 195 -24.09 13.80 -35.64
C SER A 195 -23.98 13.28 -37.08
N ASP A 196 -25.10 12.86 -37.67
CA ASP A 196 -25.21 12.77 -39.13
C ASP A 196 -26.62 13.10 -39.65
N GLY A 197 -26.67 13.56 -40.91
CA GLY A 197 -27.80 14.24 -41.53
C GLY A 197 -27.39 15.65 -41.97
N GLU A 198 -27.20 15.95 -43.26
CA GLU A 198 -27.77 15.32 -44.45
C GLU A 198 -26.77 14.54 -45.35
N ALA A 199 -27.32 13.57 -46.10
CA ALA A 199 -26.66 12.80 -47.16
C ALA A 199 -26.61 13.60 -48.50
N PRO A 200 -26.13 13.07 -49.66
CA PRO A 200 -25.55 11.75 -49.94
C PRO A 200 -24.28 11.74 -50.84
N THR A 201 -23.63 10.57 -51.02
CA THR A 201 -23.26 9.98 -52.36
C THR A 201 -22.64 8.58 -52.22
N ALA A 202 -22.46 7.86 -53.34
CA ALA A 202 -22.15 6.43 -53.41
C ALA A 202 -20.64 6.09 -53.43
N PRO A 203 -20.22 4.89 -52.99
CA PRO A 203 -18.82 4.44 -52.99
C PRO A 203 -18.36 3.94 -54.38
N VAL A 204 -17.03 3.87 -54.58
CA VAL A 204 -16.41 3.32 -55.80
C VAL A 204 -15.60 2.05 -55.50
N GLU A 205 -16.11 0.97 -56.07
CA GLU A 205 -15.69 -0.42 -56.22
C GLU A 205 -14.21 -0.86 -56.03
N SER A 206 -14.06 -2.15 -55.69
CA SER A 206 -12.88 -2.98 -55.96
C SER A 206 -13.29 -4.34 -56.56
N PRO A 207 -12.42 -5.05 -57.32
CA PRO A 207 -12.83 -5.48 -58.67
C PRO A 207 -13.54 -6.84 -58.80
N LEU A 208 -13.96 -7.48 -57.71
CA LEU A 208 -14.61 -8.81 -57.77
C LEU A 208 -16.08 -8.77 -58.20
N LEU A 209 -16.71 -7.59 -58.24
CA LEU A 209 -18.11 -7.43 -58.64
C LEU A 209 -18.32 -7.63 -60.16
N TRP A 210 -17.31 -7.34 -60.97
CA TRP A 210 -17.40 -7.31 -62.44
C TRP A 210 -17.41 -8.68 -63.11
N THR A 211 -16.89 -9.73 -62.47
CA THR A 211 -16.88 -11.09 -63.04
C THR A 211 -18.20 -11.84 -62.88
N LEU A 212 -19.08 -11.43 -61.96
CA LEU A 212 -20.38 -12.07 -61.73
C LEU A 212 -21.55 -11.37 -62.46
N LEU A 213 -21.40 -10.10 -62.83
CA LEU A 213 -22.42 -9.34 -63.58
C LEU A 213 -22.54 -9.72 -65.08
N ALA A 214 -21.78 -10.73 -65.53
CA ALA A 214 -21.68 -11.12 -66.94
C ALA A 214 -22.59 -12.29 -67.39
N PHE A 215 -23.30 -12.98 -66.48
CA PHE A 215 -24.09 -14.18 -66.83
C PHE A 215 -25.53 -14.24 -66.29
N ALA A 216 -26.21 -13.09 -66.20
CA ALA A 216 -27.63 -13.01 -65.78
C ALA A 216 -28.57 -12.40 -66.85
N ARG A 217 -28.21 -12.49 -68.14
CA ARG A 217 -29.11 -12.10 -69.26
C ARG A 217 -29.17 -13.13 -70.39
N ARG A 218 -29.70 -14.31 -70.09
CA ARG A 218 -30.15 -15.27 -71.11
C ARG A 218 -31.56 -15.81 -70.85
N GLN A 219 -32.52 -15.24 -71.56
CA GLN A 219 -33.74 -15.88 -72.08
C GLN A 219 -34.57 -16.73 -71.09
N PHE A 220 -35.60 -16.13 -70.49
CA PHE A 220 -36.91 -16.77 -70.54
C PHE A 220 -37.61 -16.36 -71.85
N GLY A 221 -38.30 -17.29 -72.51
CA GLY A 221 -39.20 -16.96 -73.64
C GLY A 221 -38.81 -17.48 -75.04
N GLN A 222 -38.80 -18.81 -75.24
CA GLN A 222 -39.38 -19.40 -76.46
C GLN A 222 -40.17 -20.68 -76.10
N PRO A 223 -41.41 -20.86 -76.60
CA PRO A 223 -42.24 -22.04 -76.36
C PRO A 223 -42.16 -23.06 -77.51
N ARG A 224 -42.58 -24.32 -77.27
CA ARG A 224 -43.06 -25.36 -78.24
C ARG A 224 -43.08 -26.76 -77.58
N THR A 225 -43.98 -27.71 -77.88
CA THR A 225 -45.26 -27.70 -78.63
C THR A 225 -46.13 -28.88 -78.19
N GLU A 226 -47.45 -28.73 -78.18
CA GLU A 226 -48.53 -29.66 -78.63
C GLU A 226 -49.86 -28.98 -78.25
N ILE A 227 -50.94 -28.85 -79.06
CA ILE A 227 -51.45 -29.51 -80.28
C ILE A 227 -51.86 -30.98 -80.03
N GLY A 228 -53.16 -31.23 -79.78
CA GLY A 228 -53.69 -32.59 -79.60
C GLY A 228 -55.16 -32.70 -79.14
N ASP A 229 -56.09 -32.14 -79.91
CA ASP A 229 -57.55 -32.44 -79.99
C ASP A 229 -58.36 -33.11 -78.85
N SER A 230 -59.56 -32.53 -78.60
CA SER A 230 -60.85 -33.22 -78.33
C SER A 230 -61.03 -33.98 -76.98
N SER A 231 -62.10 -33.82 -76.19
CA SER A 231 -63.47 -33.32 -76.49
C SER A 231 -64.21 -32.76 -75.25
N SER A 232 -65.22 -31.92 -75.49
CA SER A 232 -66.24 -31.42 -74.54
C SER A 232 -67.29 -32.51 -74.18
N PRO A 233 -68.30 -32.27 -73.30
CA PRO A 233 -68.66 -31.07 -72.52
C PRO A 233 -68.72 -31.35 -70.99
N THR A 234 -69.23 -30.52 -70.06
CA THR A 234 -70.02 -29.26 -70.02
C THR A 234 -69.64 -28.51 -68.71
N GLY A 235 -70.12 -27.32 -68.31
CA GLY A 235 -71.09 -26.37 -68.87
C GLY A 235 -71.50 -25.33 -67.80
N THR A 236 -71.84 -24.10 -68.23
CA THR A 236 -72.37 -22.96 -67.43
C THR A 236 -71.58 -22.54 -66.18
N THR A 237 -70.93 -21.37 -66.27
CA THR A 237 -70.42 -20.59 -65.15
C THR A 237 -71.56 -19.95 -64.34
N GLU A 238 -71.43 -19.94 -63.01
CA GLU A 238 -72.08 -18.96 -62.13
C GLU A 238 -70.97 -18.17 -61.40
N LEU A 239 -71.15 -16.86 -61.24
CA LEU A 239 -70.16 -15.98 -60.61
C LEU A 239 -70.52 -15.80 -59.14
N VAL A 240 -69.57 -16.15 -58.26
CA VAL A 240 -69.65 -15.90 -56.82
C VAL A 240 -68.69 -14.77 -56.46
N GLU A 241 -69.06 -13.98 -55.46
CA GLU A 241 -68.28 -12.82 -54.99
C GLU A 241 -66.92 -13.24 -54.37
N PRO A 242 -65.88 -12.39 -54.45
CA PRO A 242 -64.63 -12.67 -53.76
C PRO A 242 -64.84 -12.59 -52.24
N GLY A 243 -64.60 -13.70 -51.54
CA GLY A 243 -64.49 -13.70 -50.09
C GLY A 243 -63.32 -12.84 -49.61
N ALA A 244 -63.36 -12.41 -48.35
CA ALA A 244 -62.20 -11.81 -47.71
C ALA A 244 -61.13 -12.89 -47.52
N SER A 245 -59.89 -12.62 -47.96
CA SER A 245 -58.81 -13.61 -47.85
C SER A 245 -58.52 -14.00 -46.41
N ALA A 246 -58.26 -15.28 -46.20
CA ALA A 246 -57.91 -15.83 -44.90
C ALA A 246 -56.50 -15.40 -44.47
N VAL A 247 -56.25 -15.45 -43.15
CA VAL A 247 -54.89 -15.29 -42.60
C VAL A 247 -54.16 -16.64 -42.73
N PRO A 248 -52.83 -16.67 -42.99
CA PRO A 248 -52.07 -17.92 -43.00
C PRO A 248 -52.18 -18.70 -41.69
N GLU A 249 -52.39 -20.01 -41.80
CA GLU A 249 -52.38 -20.92 -40.66
C GLU A 249 -50.95 -21.43 -40.41
N PRO A 250 -50.39 -21.27 -39.20
CA PRO A 250 -49.04 -21.71 -38.90
C PRO A 250 -48.96 -23.24 -38.79
N GLY A 251 -47.92 -23.82 -39.38
CA GLY A 251 -47.64 -25.26 -39.35
C GLY A 251 -46.55 -25.61 -38.34
N GLU A 252 -45.89 -26.75 -38.56
CA GLU A 252 -44.80 -27.21 -37.68
C GLU A 252 -43.55 -26.33 -37.83
N VAL A 253 -42.83 -26.18 -36.71
CA VAL A 253 -41.47 -25.62 -36.67
C VAL A 253 -40.50 -26.77 -36.48
N SER A 254 -39.51 -26.86 -37.37
CA SER A 254 -38.44 -27.85 -37.30
C SER A 254 -37.10 -27.17 -36.98
N THR A 255 -36.43 -27.66 -35.96
CA THR A 255 -35.07 -27.29 -35.56
C THR A 255 -34.13 -28.49 -35.75
N GLY A 256 -32.90 -28.21 -36.19
CA GLY A 256 -31.81 -29.19 -36.21
C GLY A 256 -30.78 -28.90 -35.11
N ASP A 257 -30.03 -29.92 -34.72
CA ASP A 257 -29.05 -29.84 -33.62
C ASP A 257 -28.06 -28.67 -33.77
N PRO A 258 -27.69 -27.98 -32.67
CA PRO A 258 -26.66 -26.95 -32.68
C PRO A 258 -25.30 -27.42 -33.23
N GLY A 259 -24.76 -26.74 -34.25
CA GLY A 259 -23.48 -27.10 -34.85
C GLY A 259 -22.27 -26.93 -33.91
N ILE A 260 -21.60 -28.04 -33.54
CA ILE A 260 -20.59 -28.13 -32.46
C ILE A 260 -19.59 -26.96 -32.34
N PHE A 261 -19.01 -26.52 -33.45
CA PHE A 261 -18.02 -25.44 -33.45
C PHE A 261 -18.63 -24.06 -33.19
N THR A 262 -19.81 -23.77 -33.75
CA THR A 262 -20.39 -22.42 -33.84
C THR A 262 -21.69 -22.23 -33.06
N GLY A 263 -22.17 -23.27 -32.37
CA GLY A 263 -23.48 -23.30 -31.70
C GLY A 263 -24.67 -23.06 -32.64
N SER A 264 -24.46 -23.05 -33.95
CA SER A 264 -25.44 -22.54 -34.91
C SER A 264 -26.52 -23.57 -35.21
N VAL A 265 -27.76 -23.25 -34.85
CA VAL A 265 -28.96 -24.02 -35.22
C VAL A 265 -29.42 -23.61 -36.62
N SER A 266 -29.96 -24.56 -37.39
CA SER A 266 -30.67 -24.32 -38.65
C SER A 266 -32.01 -25.04 -38.62
N GLY A 267 -33.03 -24.49 -39.28
CA GLY A 267 -34.37 -25.05 -39.21
C GLY A 267 -35.32 -24.51 -40.29
N ARG A 268 -36.59 -24.90 -40.20
CA ARG A 268 -37.67 -24.44 -41.10
C ARG A 268 -38.96 -24.22 -40.33
N VAL A 269 -39.60 -23.09 -40.59
CA VAL A 269 -41.00 -22.81 -40.24
C VAL A 269 -41.87 -23.17 -41.43
N GLU A 270 -42.96 -23.89 -41.18
CA GLU A 270 -43.99 -24.21 -42.18
C GLU A 270 -45.30 -23.47 -41.87
N ALA A 271 -46.12 -23.25 -42.88
CA ALA A 271 -47.44 -22.62 -42.78
C ALA A 271 -48.26 -22.92 -44.05
N THR A 272 -49.58 -22.83 -43.94
CA THR A 272 -50.54 -23.07 -45.04
C THR A 272 -51.40 -21.83 -45.25
N ASP A 273 -51.67 -21.52 -46.52
CA ASP A 273 -52.59 -20.46 -46.93
C ASP A 273 -53.96 -21.09 -47.23
N PRO A 274 -55.05 -20.77 -46.48
CA PRO A 274 -56.35 -21.41 -46.69
C PRO A 274 -57.01 -21.10 -48.04
N ASP A 275 -56.62 -20.01 -48.71
CA ASP A 275 -57.06 -19.67 -50.06
C ASP A 275 -56.19 -20.33 -51.16
N GLY A 276 -55.10 -21.01 -50.76
CA GLY A 276 -54.11 -21.60 -51.66
C GLY A 276 -53.11 -20.58 -52.24
N GLY A 277 -52.96 -19.42 -51.59
CA GLY A 277 -51.98 -18.40 -51.92
C GLY A 277 -50.52 -18.81 -51.67
N TRP A 278 -49.60 -17.90 -52.01
CA TRP A 278 -48.16 -18.13 -51.90
C TRP A 278 -47.58 -17.31 -50.74
N LEU A 279 -46.94 -18.02 -49.80
CA LEU A 279 -46.44 -17.45 -48.55
C LEU A 279 -44.98 -16.98 -48.66
N THR A 280 -44.71 -15.81 -48.09
CA THR A 280 -43.37 -15.23 -47.92
C THR A 280 -43.02 -15.18 -46.43
N TYR A 281 -41.78 -15.52 -46.09
CA TYR A 281 -41.31 -15.61 -44.71
C TYR A 281 -40.25 -14.53 -44.40
N SER A 282 -40.36 -13.94 -43.21
CA SER A 282 -39.42 -12.95 -42.67
C SER A 282 -39.35 -13.09 -41.15
N GLY A 283 -38.35 -12.52 -40.48
CA GLY A 283 -38.26 -12.54 -39.02
C GLY A 283 -37.12 -11.68 -38.51
N SER A 284 -36.93 -11.68 -37.20
CA SER A 284 -35.85 -10.93 -36.54
C SER A 284 -34.47 -11.26 -37.12
N THR A 285 -33.57 -10.29 -37.15
CA THR A 285 -32.17 -10.46 -37.59
C THR A 285 -31.21 -10.79 -36.44
N SER A 286 -31.67 -10.62 -35.20
CA SER A 286 -30.89 -10.78 -33.97
C SER A 286 -31.82 -10.93 -32.77
N THR A 287 -31.25 -11.47 -31.70
CA THR A 287 -31.75 -11.55 -30.33
C THR A 287 -30.61 -11.13 -29.40
N ASP A 288 -30.85 -10.97 -28.11
CA ASP A 288 -29.78 -10.64 -27.15
C ASP A 288 -28.75 -11.78 -27.03
N LYS A 289 -29.17 -13.02 -27.30
CA LYS A 289 -28.34 -14.23 -27.23
C LYS A 289 -27.69 -14.61 -28.57
N GLY A 290 -28.10 -14.05 -29.71
CA GLY A 290 -27.52 -14.42 -31.01
C GLY A 290 -28.00 -13.68 -32.25
N ARG A 291 -27.59 -14.17 -33.41
CA ARG A 291 -27.92 -13.62 -34.73
C ARG A 291 -28.79 -14.58 -35.51
N VAL A 292 -29.89 -14.08 -36.07
CA VAL A 292 -30.87 -14.86 -36.85
C VAL A 292 -30.80 -14.45 -38.32
N THR A 293 -31.12 -15.37 -39.24
CA THR A 293 -31.32 -15.06 -40.66
C THR A 293 -32.37 -16.00 -41.23
N VAL A 294 -33.51 -15.42 -41.64
CA VAL A 294 -34.65 -16.12 -42.24
C VAL A 294 -34.61 -15.93 -43.76
N THR A 295 -34.92 -16.97 -44.53
CA THR A 295 -35.10 -16.88 -45.99
C THR A 295 -36.57 -16.71 -46.37
N PRO A 296 -36.90 -16.13 -47.54
CA PRO A 296 -38.28 -16.00 -48.02
C PRO A 296 -39.10 -17.29 -48.11
N TRP A 297 -38.47 -18.47 -47.99
CA TRP A 297 -39.07 -19.81 -48.12
C TRP A 297 -39.24 -20.56 -46.78
N GLY A 298 -39.05 -19.86 -45.65
CA GLY A 298 -39.29 -20.35 -44.30
C GLY A 298 -38.13 -21.05 -43.63
N THR A 299 -37.00 -21.27 -44.32
CA THR A 299 -35.78 -21.78 -43.66
C THR A 299 -35.06 -20.67 -42.92
N PHE A 300 -34.46 -20.98 -41.77
CA PHE A 300 -33.70 -20.04 -40.95
C PHE A 300 -32.37 -20.63 -40.47
N ARG A 301 -31.47 -19.73 -40.06
CA ARG A 301 -30.23 -20.05 -39.37
C ARG A 301 -30.02 -19.10 -38.19
N TYR A 302 -29.84 -19.67 -37.00
CA TYR A 302 -29.46 -18.99 -35.77
C TYR A 302 -27.95 -19.15 -35.52
N THR A 303 -27.36 -18.26 -34.74
CA THR A 303 -25.96 -18.34 -34.27
C THR A 303 -25.85 -17.62 -32.93
N PRO A 304 -25.68 -18.33 -31.80
CA PRO A 304 -25.52 -17.69 -30.50
C PRO A 304 -24.21 -16.91 -30.41
N THR A 305 -24.18 -15.90 -29.53
CA THR A 305 -22.98 -15.16 -29.16
C THR A 305 -22.05 -16.04 -28.29
N ALA A 306 -20.78 -15.62 -28.14
CA ALA A 306 -19.86 -16.29 -27.22
C ALA A 306 -20.39 -16.25 -25.77
N ALA A 307 -20.82 -15.08 -25.30
CA ALA A 307 -21.38 -14.88 -23.97
C ALA A 307 -22.60 -15.79 -23.70
N ALA A 308 -23.51 -15.94 -24.67
CA ALA A 308 -24.67 -16.82 -24.52
C ALA A 308 -24.27 -18.31 -24.43
N ARG A 309 -23.27 -18.76 -25.20
CA ARG A 309 -22.74 -20.13 -25.10
C ARG A 309 -21.96 -20.41 -23.81
N HIS A 310 -21.32 -19.40 -23.25
CA HIS A 310 -20.60 -19.48 -21.98
C HIS A 310 -21.60 -19.49 -20.81
N ALA A 311 -22.61 -18.61 -20.80
CA ALA A 311 -23.69 -18.64 -19.79
C ALA A 311 -24.49 -19.96 -19.81
N ALA A 312 -24.69 -20.57 -20.99
CA ALA A 312 -25.27 -21.91 -21.13
C ALA A 312 -24.41 -23.04 -20.53
N ALA A 313 -23.13 -22.78 -20.25
CA ALA A 313 -22.17 -23.72 -19.69
C ALA A 313 -22.02 -23.65 -18.16
N ALA A 314 -22.64 -22.69 -17.48
CA ALA A 314 -22.57 -22.57 -16.03
C ALA A 314 -23.05 -23.85 -15.33
N ASP A 315 -22.38 -24.24 -14.24
CA ASP A 315 -22.74 -25.43 -13.46
C ASP A 315 -24.13 -25.24 -12.86
N GLY A 316 -25.08 -26.09 -13.29
CA GLY A 316 -26.49 -25.95 -12.91
C GLY A 316 -27.27 -24.86 -13.65
N ALA A 317 -26.78 -24.33 -14.79
CA ALA A 317 -27.47 -23.31 -15.58
C ALA A 317 -28.96 -23.63 -15.86
N SER A 318 -29.79 -22.61 -16.00
CA SER A 318 -31.22 -22.76 -16.29
C SER A 318 -31.51 -23.11 -17.75
N GLU A 319 -32.72 -23.61 -18.02
CA GLU A 319 -33.18 -23.83 -19.41
C GLU A 319 -33.28 -22.51 -20.19
N GLU A 320 -33.52 -21.39 -19.51
CA GLU A 320 -33.45 -20.05 -20.10
C GLU A 320 -32.02 -19.68 -20.53
N ALA A 321 -30.98 -20.11 -19.79
CA ALA A 321 -29.59 -19.93 -20.22
C ALA A 321 -29.22 -20.84 -21.40
N ARG A 322 -29.81 -22.04 -21.48
CA ARG A 322 -29.57 -23.01 -22.57
C ARG A 322 -30.42 -22.80 -23.82
N THR A 323 -31.37 -21.87 -23.84
CA THR A 323 -32.25 -21.64 -24.99
C THR A 323 -32.35 -20.17 -25.38
N ASP A 324 -32.73 -19.91 -26.63
CA ASP A 324 -33.12 -18.60 -27.13
C ASP A 324 -34.43 -18.68 -27.93
N SER A 325 -35.12 -17.56 -28.11
CA SER A 325 -36.37 -17.52 -28.89
C SER A 325 -36.51 -16.27 -29.74
N PHE A 326 -37.08 -16.44 -30.94
CA PHE A 326 -37.37 -15.35 -31.87
C PHE A 326 -38.65 -15.65 -32.67
N THR A 327 -39.20 -14.64 -33.35
CA THR A 327 -40.39 -14.80 -34.19
C THR A 327 -40.07 -14.82 -35.68
N VAL A 328 -40.86 -15.59 -36.43
CA VAL A 328 -40.91 -15.61 -37.89
C VAL A 328 -42.31 -15.19 -38.33
N THR A 329 -42.42 -14.01 -38.93
CA THR A 329 -43.64 -13.53 -39.57
C THR A 329 -43.81 -14.20 -40.94
N VAL A 330 -44.92 -14.90 -41.12
CA VAL A 330 -45.36 -15.47 -42.40
C VAL A 330 -46.43 -14.57 -43.00
N LYS A 331 -46.34 -14.28 -44.30
CA LYS A 331 -47.19 -13.33 -45.01
C LYS A 331 -47.74 -13.90 -46.31
N ASP A 332 -49.04 -13.70 -46.57
CA ASP A 332 -49.68 -14.10 -47.83
C ASP A 332 -49.56 -13.05 -48.96
N ALA A 333 -50.19 -13.35 -50.09
CA ALA A 333 -50.25 -12.48 -51.27
C ALA A 333 -51.26 -11.32 -51.16
N ALA A 334 -52.20 -11.37 -50.22
CA ALA A 334 -53.19 -10.31 -49.96
C ALA A 334 -52.64 -9.23 -49.00
N GLY A 335 -51.71 -9.62 -48.13
CA GLY A 335 -51.04 -8.79 -47.15
C GLY A 335 -51.19 -9.25 -45.70
N ASN A 336 -51.98 -10.29 -45.39
CA ASN A 336 -52.19 -10.73 -44.01
C ASN A 336 -50.94 -11.44 -43.46
N THR A 337 -50.80 -11.44 -42.14
CA THR A 337 -49.60 -11.96 -41.44
C THR A 337 -49.96 -12.77 -40.21
N VAL A 338 -49.20 -13.84 -39.97
CA VAL A 338 -49.14 -14.56 -38.68
C VAL A 338 -47.70 -14.60 -38.18
N GLU A 339 -47.50 -14.59 -36.87
CA GLU A 339 -46.18 -14.74 -36.26
C GLU A 339 -46.03 -16.13 -35.64
N VAL A 340 -44.92 -16.80 -35.94
CA VAL A 340 -44.59 -18.12 -35.42
C VAL A 340 -43.39 -18.00 -34.47
N PRO A 341 -43.52 -18.35 -33.18
CA PRO A 341 -42.39 -18.39 -32.27
C PRO A 341 -41.48 -19.59 -32.60
N VAL A 342 -40.18 -19.37 -32.54
CA VAL A 342 -39.15 -20.37 -32.79
C VAL A 342 -38.19 -20.36 -31.59
N THR A 343 -38.17 -21.46 -30.83
CA THR A 343 -37.18 -21.69 -29.77
C THR A 343 -36.01 -22.50 -30.34
N VAL A 344 -34.78 -22.17 -29.93
CA VAL A 344 -33.55 -22.81 -30.39
C VAL A 344 -32.60 -23.08 -29.22
N ASP A 345 -31.96 -24.25 -29.24
CA ASP A 345 -31.00 -24.63 -28.21
C ASP A 345 -29.65 -23.93 -28.43
N ILE A 346 -29.02 -23.52 -27.33
CA ILE A 346 -27.68 -22.95 -27.29
C ILE A 346 -26.73 -24.04 -26.82
N LEU A 347 -25.85 -24.51 -27.71
CA LEU A 347 -24.81 -25.45 -27.30
C LEU A 347 -23.81 -24.77 -26.37
N PRO A 348 -23.61 -25.27 -25.13
CA PRO A 348 -22.63 -24.74 -24.21
C PRO A 348 -21.21 -24.70 -24.82
N ARG A 349 -20.40 -23.74 -24.38
CA ARG A 349 -18.97 -23.73 -24.62
C ARG A 349 -18.26 -22.88 -23.56
N ASN A 350 -17.41 -23.55 -22.81
CA ASN A 350 -16.49 -22.95 -21.85
C ASN A 350 -15.04 -23.35 -22.18
N SER A 351 -14.05 -22.60 -21.68
CA SER A 351 -12.63 -22.93 -21.67
C SER A 351 -12.24 -23.41 -20.27
N THR A 352 -11.56 -24.57 -20.17
CA THR A 352 -11.06 -25.01 -18.85
C THR A 352 -9.93 -24.11 -18.37
N PRO A 353 -9.73 -23.93 -17.04
CA PRO A 353 -8.60 -23.19 -16.50
C PRO A 353 -7.26 -23.78 -16.97
N PHE A 354 -6.22 -22.96 -16.97
CA PHE A 354 -4.86 -23.33 -17.37
C PHE A 354 -3.81 -22.72 -16.44
N GLY A 355 -2.56 -23.17 -16.57
CA GLY A 355 -1.45 -22.66 -15.77
C GLY A 355 -1.47 -23.02 -14.27
N ALA A 356 -2.44 -23.84 -13.84
CA ALA A 356 -2.67 -24.22 -12.45
C ALA A 356 -1.39 -24.69 -11.73
N ARG A 357 -1.08 -24.02 -10.61
CA ARG A 357 0.11 -24.24 -9.77
C ARG A 357 -0.24 -23.98 -8.31
N ALA A 358 0.27 -24.83 -7.42
CA ALA A 358 0.30 -24.60 -5.99
C ALA A 358 1.77 -24.48 -5.55
N ARG A 359 2.03 -23.69 -4.52
CA ARG A 359 3.34 -23.54 -3.86
C ARG A 359 3.11 -23.39 -2.37
N ALA A 360 3.96 -24.03 -1.56
CA ALA A 360 4.07 -23.76 -0.14
C ALA A 360 5.28 -22.85 0.07
N ASP A 361 5.13 -21.87 0.95
CA ASP A 361 6.23 -21.11 1.52
C ASP A 361 6.87 -21.98 2.64
N ASN A 362 8.09 -21.66 3.10
CA ASN A 362 8.77 -22.51 4.10
C ASN A 362 8.02 -22.46 5.46
N PRO A 363 7.91 -23.59 6.18
CA PRO A 363 7.18 -23.64 7.43
C PRO A 363 7.89 -22.86 8.52
N SER A 364 7.11 -22.34 9.47
CA SER A 364 7.60 -21.80 10.74
C SER A 364 8.21 -22.91 11.60
N LEU A 365 9.42 -22.73 12.14
CA LEU A 365 9.93 -23.62 13.19
C LEU A 365 9.15 -23.49 14.50
N THR A 366 8.56 -22.32 14.77
CA THR A 366 7.71 -22.06 15.94
C THR A 366 6.47 -22.96 15.90
N THR A 367 5.55 -22.71 14.98
CA THR A 367 4.22 -23.35 14.92
C THR A 367 4.21 -24.62 14.06
N GLY A 368 5.15 -24.75 13.12
CA GLY A 368 5.12 -25.74 12.04
C GLY A 368 4.27 -25.30 10.84
N THR A 369 3.53 -24.18 10.92
CA THR A 369 2.58 -23.78 9.88
C THR A 369 3.24 -23.27 8.61
N ALA A 370 2.58 -23.48 7.47
CA ALA A 370 3.04 -23.01 6.16
C ALA A 370 1.89 -22.34 5.38
N ILE A 371 2.20 -21.23 4.72
CA ILE A 371 1.27 -20.55 3.81
C ILE A 371 1.39 -21.20 2.42
N ILE A 372 0.25 -21.51 1.81
CA ILE A 372 0.15 -22.13 0.49
C ILE A 372 -0.59 -21.20 -0.46
N ARG A 373 0.00 -20.96 -1.64
CA ARG A 373 -0.54 -20.06 -2.66
C ARG A 373 -0.91 -20.86 -3.89
N VAL A 374 -2.18 -20.76 -4.31
CA VAL A 374 -2.70 -21.47 -5.49
C VAL A 374 -3.04 -20.45 -6.58
N SER A 375 -2.53 -20.68 -7.78
CA SER A 375 -2.70 -19.76 -8.91
C SER A 375 -3.08 -20.52 -10.18
N ALA A 376 -4.00 -19.96 -10.94
CA ALA A 376 -4.44 -20.45 -12.25
C ALA A 376 -4.95 -19.25 -13.06
N TYR A 377 -5.16 -19.47 -14.35
CA TYR A 377 -5.72 -18.47 -15.27
C TYR A 377 -6.84 -19.11 -16.09
N ASP A 378 -7.76 -18.29 -16.59
CA ASP A 378 -8.71 -18.68 -17.62
C ASP A 378 -8.68 -17.71 -18.82
N PHE A 379 -9.12 -18.18 -19.99
CA PHE A 379 -9.16 -17.45 -21.26
C PHE A 379 -10.46 -16.70 -21.54
N ASP A 380 -11.61 -17.21 -21.07
CA ASP A 380 -12.90 -16.52 -21.17
C ASP A 380 -13.05 -15.47 -20.02
N ARG A 381 -12.19 -15.58 -18.99
CA ARG A 381 -11.92 -14.68 -17.83
C ARG A 381 -12.82 -14.92 -16.61
N ASP A 382 -13.12 -16.17 -16.35
CA ASP A 382 -14.00 -16.57 -15.26
C ASP A 382 -13.38 -16.35 -13.88
N THR A 383 -14.23 -16.14 -12.87
CA THR A 383 -13.82 -16.09 -11.46
C THR A 383 -13.51 -17.51 -10.98
N LEU A 384 -12.24 -17.79 -10.72
CA LEU A 384 -11.79 -19.12 -10.33
C LEU A 384 -12.00 -19.38 -8.84
N SER A 385 -12.73 -20.45 -8.52
CA SER A 385 -12.86 -20.98 -7.16
C SER A 385 -11.79 -22.04 -6.91
N VAL A 386 -11.13 -21.99 -5.75
CA VAL A 386 -10.12 -22.95 -5.33
C VAL A 386 -10.59 -23.68 -4.07
N THR A 387 -10.47 -25.00 -4.07
CA THR A 387 -10.78 -25.88 -2.92
C THR A 387 -9.61 -26.82 -2.65
N GLY A 388 -9.38 -27.16 -1.39
CA GLY A 388 -8.37 -28.13 -0.95
C GLY A 388 -8.98 -29.20 -0.03
N PRO A 389 -8.19 -30.21 0.39
CA PRO A 389 -8.59 -31.10 1.47
C PRO A 389 -8.68 -30.29 2.78
N LEU A 390 -9.73 -30.48 3.59
CA LEU A 390 -9.85 -29.75 4.87
C LEU A 390 -8.83 -30.22 5.93
N SER A 391 -8.39 -31.48 5.82
CA SER A 391 -7.33 -32.05 6.64
C SER A 391 -6.69 -33.27 5.95
N THR A 392 -5.56 -33.71 6.50
CA THR A 392 -4.83 -34.94 6.15
C THR A 392 -4.55 -35.75 7.42
N ASP A 393 -3.86 -36.88 7.29
CA ASP A 393 -3.33 -37.62 8.45
C ASP A 393 -2.20 -36.85 9.19
N LYS A 394 -1.72 -35.73 8.63
CA LYS A 394 -0.58 -34.95 9.16
C LYS A 394 -0.93 -33.55 9.63
N GLY A 395 -1.97 -32.90 9.09
CA GLY A 395 -2.34 -31.54 9.46
C GLY A 395 -3.72 -31.11 8.98
N GLU A 396 -4.12 -29.89 9.32
CA GLU A 396 -5.36 -29.24 8.91
C GLU A 396 -5.08 -28.10 7.92
N LEU A 397 -6.07 -27.74 7.11
CA LEU A 397 -5.93 -26.72 6.06
C LEU A 397 -7.10 -25.72 6.09
N VAL A 398 -6.78 -24.46 6.38
CA VAL A 398 -7.73 -23.33 6.37
C VAL A 398 -7.61 -22.57 5.06
N ASN A 399 -8.74 -22.14 4.48
CA ASN A 399 -8.78 -21.20 3.36
C ASN A 399 -8.91 -19.78 3.90
N ASN A 400 -7.97 -18.90 3.56
CA ASN A 400 -7.91 -17.54 4.11
C ASN A 400 -8.80 -16.55 3.34
N GLY A 401 -9.43 -16.97 2.24
CA GLY A 401 -10.36 -16.16 1.44
C GLY A 401 -9.70 -15.22 0.43
N ASP A 402 -8.39 -14.99 0.55
CA ASP A 402 -7.56 -14.12 -0.32
C ASP A 402 -6.89 -14.88 -1.50
N GLY A 403 -7.10 -16.19 -1.60
CA GLY A 403 -6.41 -17.09 -2.52
C GLY A 403 -5.22 -17.85 -1.92
N THR A 404 -4.93 -17.63 -0.64
CA THR A 404 -3.99 -18.42 0.16
C THR A 404 -4.71 -19.40 1.09
N PHE A 405 -3.96 -20.42 1.52
CA PHE A 405 -4.40 -21.42 2.49
C PHE A 405 -3.32 -21.58 3.55
N THR A 406 -3.71 -21.69 4.82
CA THR A 406 -2.80 -21.97 5.94
C THR A 406 -2.85 -23.45 6.28
N TYR A 407 -1.72 -24.15 6.16
CA TYR A 407 -1.57 -25.53 6.61
C TYR A 407 -0.94 -25.58 8.00
N THR A 408 -1.55 -26.34 8.90
CA THR A 408 -1.11 -26.51 10.29
C THR A 408 -0.83 -27.99 10.56
N PRO A 409 0.44 -28.43 10.73
CA PRO A 409 0.75 -29.81 11.06
C PRO A 409 0.36 -30.15 12.50
N THR A 410 -0.07 -31.38 12.72
CA THR A 410 -0.29 -31.95 14.05
C THR A 410 1.03 -32.12 14.80
N ALA A 411 0.99 -31.98 16.13
CA ALA A 411 2.16 -32.23 16.99
C ALA A 411 2.78 -33.62 16.76
N ALA A 412 1.96 -34.66 16.56
CA ALA A 412 2.43 -36.01 16.26
C ALA A 412 3.17 -36.12 14.91
N ALA A 413 2.77 -35.34 13.89
CA ALA A 413 3.51 -35.27 12.62
C ALA A 413 4.84 -34.53 12.77
N ARG A 414 4.90 -33.45 13.58
CA ARG A 414 6.14 -32.74 13.91
C ARG A 414 7.12 -33.62 14.71
N GLU A 415 6.62 -34.35 15.71
CA GLU A 415 7.40 -35.34 16.47
C GLU A 415 7.94 -36.45 15.56
N ALA A 416 7.10 -37.02 14.70
CA ALA A 416 7.51 -38.05 13.75
C ALA A 416 8.54 -37.57 12.70
N ALA A 417 8.51 -36.28 12.34
CA ALA A 417 9.52 -35.66 11.47
C ALA A 417 10.86 -35.40 12.19
N GLY A 418 10.84 -35.13 13.50
CA GLY A 418 12.03 -34.93 14.33
C GLY A 418 12.68 -36.22 14.85
N ALA A 419 12.01 -37.37 14.75
CA ALA A 419 12.48 -38.62 15.32
C ALA A 419 13.88 -39.04 14.79
N PRO A 420 14.82 -39.51 15.64
CA PRO A 420 16.16 -39.91 15.20
C PRO A 420 16.15 -40.99 14.12
N GLY A 421 16.58 -40.63 12.90
CA GLY A 421 16.56 -41.51 11.74
C GLY A 421 15.21 -41.60 11.01
N ALA A 422 14.33 -40.60 11.19
CA ALA A 422 13.08 -40.48 10.44
C ALA A 422 13.30 -40.56 8.91
N PRO A 423 12.39 -41.22 8.16
CA PRO A 423 12.43 -41.21 6.70
C PRO A 423 12.04 -39.82 6.17
N ALA A 424 12.51 -39.45 4.97
CA ALA A 424 12.23 -38.14 4.37
C ALA A 424 10.72 -37.89 4.19
N GLU A 425 9.96 -38.96 3.95
CA GLU A 425 8.50 -38.95 3.84
C GLU A 425 7.77 -38.69 5.17
N ALA A 426 8.47 -38.66 6.32
CA ALA A 426 7.90 -38.18 7.58
C ALA A 426 7.74 -36.64 7.55
N GLY A 427 8.77 -35.92 7.11
CA GLY A 427 8.83 -34.46 7.04
C GLY A 427 8.13 -33.80 5.85
N ILE A 428 7.28 -34.52 5.11
CA ILE A 428 6.55 -34.00 3.93
C ILE A 428 5.07 -34.42 3.97
N ASP A 429 4.14 -33.51 3.69
CA ASP A 429 2.73 -33.83 3.39
C ASP A 429 2.34 -33.35 1.98
N THR A 430 1.48 -34.09 1.27
CA THR A 430 1.17 -33.83 -0.15
C THR A 430 -0.29 -33.42 -0.34
N LEU A 431 -0.53 -32.14 -0.59
CA LEU A 431 -1.86 -31.54 -0.73
C LEU A 431 -2.25 -31.40 -2.20
N THR A 432 -3.51 -31.70 -2.54
CA THR A 432 -4.04 -31.52 -3.91
C THR A 432 -5.28 -30.63 -3.92
N PHE A 433 -5.15 -29.48 -4.56
CA PHE A 433 -6.18 -28.48 -4.75
C PHE A 433 -6.96 -28.73 -6.04
N THR A 434 -8.24 -28.38 -6.04
CA THR A 434 -9.13 -28.37 -7.19
C THR A 434 -9.55 -26.93 -7.49
N ILE A 435 -9.29 -26.49 -8.73
CA ILE A 435 -9.64 -25.16 -9.26
C ILE A 435 -10.81 -25.35 -10.25
N SER A 436 -11.89 -24.60 -10.06
CA SER A 436 -13.06 -24.59 -10.94
C SER A 436 -13.38 -23.18 -11.44
N ASP A 437 -13.88 -23.06 -12.65
CA ASP A 437 -14.42 -21.82 -13.24
C ASP A 437 -15.93 -21.63 -13.01
N GLY A 438 -16.62 -22.60 -12.39
CA GLY A 438 -18.07 -22.59 -12.21
C GLY A 438 -18.88 -22.83 -13.50
N HIS A 439 -18.20 -23.19 -14.59
CA HIS A 439 -18.72 -23.45 -15.92
C HIS A 439 -18.28 -24.85 -16.42
N GLY A 440 -18.18 -25.80 -15.48
CA GLY A 440 -17.80 -27.19 -15.72
C GLY A 440 -16.32 -27.43 -16.08
N GLY A 441 -15.47 -26.41 -16.08
CA GLY A 441 -14.05 -26.53 -16.36
C GLY A 441 -13.22 -26.61 -15.08
N VAL A 442 -12.47 -27.71 -14.94
CA VAL A 442 -11.77 -28.04 -13.70
C VAL A 442 -10.29 -28.36 -13.96
N ARG A 443 -9.43 -27.91 -13.05
CA ARG A 443 -8.02 -28.30 -12.93
C ARG A 443 -7.67 -28.73 -11.52
N THR A 444 -6.56 -29.43 -11.38
CA THR A 444 -5.94 -29.69 -10.08
C THR A 444 -4.53 -29.13 -10.04
N ALA A 445 -4.06 -28.80 -8.83
CA ALA A 445 -2.68 -28.45 -8.55
C ALA A 445 -2.25 -29.17 -7.27
N THR A 446 -1.04 -29.76 -7.29
CA THR A 446 -0.50 -30.51 -6.15
C THR A 446 0.74 -29.79 -5.62
N VAL A 447 0.94 -29.84 -4.31
CA VAL A 447 2.08 -29.27 -3.60
C VAL A 447 2.52 -30.18 -2.47
N ASP A 448 3.83 -30.29 -2.29
CA ASP A 448 4.45 -30.94 -1.15
C ASP A 448 4.82 -29.85 -0.11
N VAL A 449 4.36 -30.02 1.13
CA VAL A 449 4.54 -29.10 2.26
C VAL A 449 5.52 -29.73 3.24
N ILE A 450 6.51 -28.97 3.70
CA ILE A 450 7.48 -29.45 4.69
C ILE A 450 6.80 -29.44 6.08
N VAL A 451 6.87 -30.57 6.78
CA VAL A 451 6.47 -30.69 8.19
C VAL A 451 7.71 -30.46 9.05
N ALA A 452 7.81 -29.26 9.64
CA ALA A 452 8.92 -28.90 10.51
C ALA A 452 8.90 -29.71 11.81
N ALA A 453 10.05 -30.28 12.18
CA ALA A 453 10.24 -30.95 13.47
C ALA A 453 10.03 -29.98 14.66
N TYR A 454 9.89 -30.53 15.86
CA TYR A 454 10.23 -29.78 17.08
C TYR A 454 11.75 -29.67 17.21
N ALA A 455 12.23 -28.57 17.79
CA ALA A 455 13.65 -28.34 18.08
C ALA A 455 13.87 -28.24 19.59
N GLU A 456 15.07 -28.59 20.04
CA GLU A 456 15.53 -28.34 21.42
C GLU A 456 15.63 -26.82 21.65
N THR A 457 15.14 -26.34 22.80
CA THR A 457 15.03 -24.91 23.09
C THR A 457 16.16 -24.38 23.97
N SER A 458 16.34 -23.05 24.02
CA SER A 458 17.30 -22.38 24.92
C SER A 458 16.81 -21.00 25.33
N ALA A 459 16.93 -20.67 26.63
CA ALA A 459 16.29 -19.48 27.21
C ALA A 459 16.85 -18.12 26.76
N SER A 460 17.95 -18.06 26.02
CA SER A 460 18.55 -16.80 25.57
C SER A 460 19.45 -16.95 24.35
N THR A 461 19.73 -15.84 23.66
CA THR A 461 20.61 -15.75 22.49
C THR A 461 21.73 -14.73 22.72
N LEU A 462 22.89 -14.93 22.09
CA LEU A 462 24.04 -14.02 22.23
C LEU A 462 23.85 -12.69 21.48
N GLY A 463 24.37 -11.61 22.07
CA GLY A 463 24.32 -10.25 21.53
C GLY A 463 23.29 -9.35 22.22
N ARG A 464 23.31 -8.05 21.89
CA ARG A 464 22.27 -7.07 22.22
C ARG A 464 21.15 -7.16 21.18
N ALA A 465 19.91 -6.95 21.58
CA ALA A 465 18.76 -6.81 20.68
C ALA A 465 18.94 -5.68 19.65
N ALA A 466 18.25 -5.83 18.52
CA ALA A 466 18.12 -4.83 17.45
C ALA A 466 16.65 -4.53 17.22
N GLY A 467 16.00 -3.95 18.23
CA GLY A 467 14.55 -3.83 18.30
C GLY A 467 13.87 -5.07 18.89
N PRO A 468 12.54 -5.01 19.10
CA PRO A 468 11.74 -6.09 19.67
C PRO A 468 11.68 -7.33 18.76
N VAL A 469 10.98 -8.36 19.21
CA VAL A 469 10.66 -9.52 18.36
C VAL A 469 9.80 -9.11 17.15
N LEU A 470 9.97 -9.86 16.06
CA LEU A 470 9.20 -9.70 14.84
C LEU A 470 8.42 -11.00 14.59
N VAL A 471 7.09 -10.93 14.69
CA VAL A 471 6.21 -12.10 14.50
C VAL A 471 5.59 -12.07 13.09
N SER A 472 5.68 -13.19 12.37
CA SER A 472 5.20 -13.29 10.99
C SER A 472 3.74 -13.76 10.85
N ALA A 473 3.19 -13.63 9.65
CA ALA A 473 1.87 -14.16 9.29
C ALA A 473 1.76 -15.70 9.32
N ASN A 474 2.88 -16.45 9.39
CA ASN A 474 2.89 -17.89 9.68
C ASN A 474 3.34 -18.20 11.13
N GLY A 475 3.26 -17.21 12.03
CA GLY A 475 3.64 -17.36 13.43
C GLY A 475 5.09 -17.76 13.62
N THR A 476 6.01 -17.38 12.72
CA THR A 476 7.45 -17.46 12.99
C THR A 476 7.84 -16.24 13.81
N ILE A 477 8.45 -16.47 14.98
CA ILE A 477 8.91 -15.39 15.86
C ILE A 477 10.41 -15.24 15.67
N TYR A 478 10.87 -14.05 15.26
CA TYR A 478 12.28 -13.74 15.09
C TYR A 478 12.76 -12.71 16.12
N GLN A 479 13.89 -12.97 16.78
CA GLN A 479 14.68 -11.94 17.46
C GLN A 479 16.00 -11.74 16.70
N VAL A 480 16.31 -10.48 16.37
CA VAL A 480 17.61 -10.11 15.79
C VAL A 480 18.53 -9.57 16.88
N THR A 481 19.79 -9.98 16.88
CA THR A 481 20.81 -9.51 17.82
C THR A 481 22.13 -9.19 17.15
N TYR A 482 22.97 -8.39 17.81
CA TYR A 482 24.35 -8.15 17.39
C TYR A 482 25.37 -8.24 18.54
N ASP A 483 26.56 -8.75 18.21
CA ASP A 483 27.73 -8.68 19.07
C ASP A 483 28.31 -7.25 19.04
N VAL A 484 28.78 -6.77 20.19
CA VAL A 484 29.66 -5.58 20.29
C VAL A 484 31.07 -6.00 20.66
N ASP A 485 32.07 -5.23 20.22
CA ASP A 485 33.47 -5.41 20.62
C ASP A 485 33.77 -4.77 22.00
N SER A 486 35.03 -4.88 22.44
CA SER A 486 35.50 -4.30 23.72
C SER A 486 35.53 -2.76 23.74
N THR A 487 35.26 -2.10 22.61
CA THR A 487 35.02 -0.65 22.52
C THR A 487 33.52 -0.30 22.43
N ASN A 488 32.65 -1.31 22.65
CA ASN A 488 31.20 -1.24 22.54
C ASN A 488 30.71 -0.90 21.12
N ARG A 489 31.50 -1.21 20.08
CA ARG A 489 31.10 -1.03 18.68
C ARG A 489 30.47 -2.31 18.11
N PRO A 490 29.33 -2.24 17.42
CA PRO A 490 28.72 -3.42 16.80
C PRO A 490 29.60 -4.05 15.71
N ILE A 491 29.65 -5.38 15.63
CA ILE A 491 30.56 -6.11 14.72
C ILE A 491 29.93 -7.26 13.92
N ARG A 492 28.90 -7.93 14.45
CA ARG A 492 28.34 -9.19 13.91
C ARG A 492 26.87 -9.27 14.26
N THR A 493 26.05 -9.88 13.40
CA THR A 493 24.61 -10.04 13.58
C THR A 493 24.22 -11.53 13.59
N ARG A 494 23.18 -11.89 14.33
CA ARG A 494 22.47 -13.18 14.23
C ARG A 494 20.96 -12.95 14.24
N VAL A 495 20.23 -13.92 13.74
CA VAL A 495 18.78 -14.04 13.95
C VAL A 495 18.54 -15.32 14.73
N SER A 496 17.63 -15.25 15.71
CA SER A 496 17.15 -16.40 16.46
C SER A 496 15.66 -16.56 16.22
N ILE A 497 15.23 -17.76 15.83
CA ILE A 497 13.82 -18.13 15.74
C ILE A 497 13.40 -18.69 17.08
N LEU A 498 12.26 -18.24 17.59
CA LEU A 498 11.77 -18.54 18.93
C LEU A 498 10.50 -19.40 18.91
N ASP A 499 10.20 -20.08 20.01
CA ASP A 499 8.88 -20.65 20.28
C ASP A 499 7.91 -19.60 20.86
N GLU A 500 6.66 -20.02 21.06
CA GLU A 500 5.57 -19.20 21.63
C GLU A 500 5.84 -18.74 23.08
N ASP A 501 6.77 -19.40 23.79
CA ASP A 501 7.26 -19.02 25.13
C ASP A 501 8.55 -18.17 25.08
N GLY A 502 8.96 -17.70 23.89
CA GLY A 502 10.14 -16.87 23.68
C GLY A 502 11.49 -17.60 23.74
N GLN A 503 11.51 -18.92 23.84
CA GLN A 503 12.74 -19.72 23.89
C GLN A 503 13.33 -19.90 22.49
N VAL A 504 14.65 -19.87 22.37
CA VAL A 504 15.37 -20.01 21.09
C VAL A 504 15.28 -21.46 20.57
N LEU A 505 14.65 -21.67 19.42
CA LEU A 505 14.59 -22.94 18.68
C LEU A 505 15.79 -23.13 17.74
N LYS A 506 16.25 -22.05 17.10
CA LYS A 506 17.43 -22.04 16.22
C LYS A 506 18.02 -20.64 16.11
N THR A 507 19.33 -20.52 16.23
CA THR A 507 20.08 -19.31 15.85
C THR A 507 20.78 -19.53 14.50
N THR A 508 20.79 -18.51 13.65
CA THR A 508 21.48 -18.53 12.36
C THR A 508 23.01 -18.58 12.48
N GLU A 509 23.68 -18.90 11.38
CA GLU A 509 25.08 -18.48 11.21
C GLU A 509 25.24 -16.95 11.32
N VAL A 510 26.48 -16.49 11.52
CA VAL A 510 26.80 -15.08 11.73
C VAL A 510 26.71 -14.29 10.42
N ILE A 511 25.82 -13.30 10.40
CA ILE A 511 25.74 -12.28 9.34
C ILE A 511 26.76 -11.18 9.65
N ALA A 512 27.58 -10.81 8.67
CA ALA A 512 28.65 -9.83 8.86
C ALA A 512 28.13 -8.39 8.91
N GLY A 513 28.65 -7.57 9.83
CA GLY A 513 28.14 -6.21 10.10
C GLY A 513 27.05 -6.20 11.17
N TYR A 514 26.33 -5.07 11.28
CA TYR A 514 25.29 -4.83 12.29
C TYR A 514 24.04 -4.20 11.68
N PRO A 515 22.82 -4.51 12.14
CA PRO A 515 21.62 -3.75 11.76
C PRO A 515 21.76 -2.32 12.27
N VAL A 516 21.28 -1.36 11.47
CA VAL A 516 21.21 0.05 11.91
C VAL A 516 19.78 0.39 12.28
N GLU A 517 19.62 1.24 13.29
CA GLU A 517 18.30 1.62 13.81
C GLU A 517 17.44 2.35 12.76
N GLN A 518 18.07 3.02 11.77
CA GLN A 518 17.37 3.62 10.63
C GLN A 518 16.60 2.60 9.77
N ALA A 519 17.02 1.34 9.76
CA ALA A 519 16.48 0.29 8.89
C ALA A 519 16.49 -1.05 9.65
N LEU A 520 15.63 -1.14 10.66
CA LEU A 520 15.41 -2.38 11.40
C LEU A 520 14.89 -3.49 10.46
N PRO A 521 15.17 -4.77 10.77
CA PRO A 521 14.73 -5.90 9.97
C PRO A 521 13.21 -5.95 9.80
N VAL A 522 12.72 -6.42 8.65
CA VAL A 522 11.28 -6.48 8.35
C VAL A 522 10.84 -7.84 7.84
N VAL A 523 9.68 -8.29 8.29
CA VAL A 523 9.06 -9.55 7.87
C VAL A 523 8.24 -9.35 6.61
N ARG A 524 8.29 -10.32 5.70
CA ARG A 524 7.54 -10.33 4.44
C ARG A 524 6.21 -11.11 4.54
N PRO A 525 5.28 -10.89 3.59
CA PRO A 525 4.07 -11.70 3.47
C PRO A 525 4.28 -13.20 3.20
N ASP A 526 5.50 -13.65 2.88
CA ASP A 526 5.90 -15.05 2.73
C ASP A 526 6.44 -15.69 4.04
N GLY A 527 6.46 -14.93 5.14
CA GLY A 527 6.97 -15.36 6.44
C GLY A 527 8.49 -15.20 6.63
N SER A 528 9.25 -14.87 5.58
CA SER A 528 10.70 -14.65 5.68
C SER A 528 11.04 -13.27 6.24
N LEU A 529 12.16 -13.19 6.96
CA LEU A 529 12.73 -11.95 7.49
C LEU A 529 13.78 -11.38 6.53
N LEU A 530 13.70 -10.09 6.22
CA LEU A 530 14.74 -9.35 5.51
C LEU A 530 15.59 -8.55 6.51
N VAL A 531 16.88 -8.85 6.53
CA VAL A 531 17.87 -8.20 7.41
C VAL A 531 18.85 -7.38 6.55
N THR A 532 19.07 -6.12 6.91
CA THR A 532 20.16 -5.30 6.35
C THR A 532 21.24 -5.04 7.40
N THR A 533 22.49 -5.42 7.12
CA THR A 533 23.63 -5.17 8.01
C THR A 533 24.62 -4.20 7.39
N TYR A 534 24.96 -3.14 8.11
CA TYR A 534 25.97 -2.17 7.70
C TYR A 534 27.39 -2.57 8.15
N LYS A 535 28.37 -2.17 7.35
CA LYS A 535 29.81 -2.30 7.64
C LYS A 535 30.53 -0.99 7.35
N GLU A 536 30.73 -0.20 8.40
CA GLU A 536 31.36 1.13 8.38
C GLU A 536 32.73 1.13 7.65
N SER A 537 33.58 0.14 7.91
CA SER A 537 34.95 0.07 7.35
C SER A 537 35.02 -0.03 5.83
N SER A 538 33.91 -0.39 5.16
CA SER A 538 33.79 -0.45 3.70
C SER A 538 32.68 0.45 3.16
N ASN A 539 31.92 1.11 4.03
CA ASN A 539 30.72 1.90 3.70
C ASN A 539 29.74 1.12 2.79
N THR A 540 29.39 -0.09 3.23
CA THR A 540 28.55 -1.03 2.50
C THR A 540 27.50 -1.66 3.41
N SER A 541 26.31 -1.89 2.86
CA SER A 541 25.24 -2.64 3.50
C SER A 541 25.05 -3.99 2.80
N THR A 542 25.02 -5.09 3.57
CA THR A 542 24.68 -6.43 3.09
C THR A 542 23.20 -6.68 3.33
N ILE A 543 22.55 -7.30 2.36
CA ILE A 543 21.13 -7.63 2.36
C ILE A 543 21.00 -9.14 2.43
N SER A 544 20.39 -9.65 3.49
CA SER A 544 20.17 -11.07 3.74
C SER A 544 18.69 -11.37 3.97
N VAL A 545 18.29 -12.58 3.60
CA VAL A 545 16.97 -13.14 3.87
C VAL A 545 17.15 -14.32 4.81
N VAL A 546 16.35 -14.39 5.86
CA VAL A 546 16.27 -15.54 6.77
C VAL A 546 14.88 -16.13 6.63
N ASP A 547 14.77 -17.43 6.40
CA ASP A 547 13.47 -18.10 6.27
C ASP A 547 12.95 -18.64 7.61
N GLY A 548 11.73 -19.19 7.59
CA GLY A 548 11.11 -19.81 8.77
C GLY A 548 11.85 -21.04 9.33
N LEU A 549 12.87 -21.54 8.61
CA LEU A 549 13.76 -22.62 9.01
C LEU A 549 15.13 -22.11 9.50
N GLY A 550 15.38 -20.80 9.52
CA GLY A 550 16.63 -20.19 9.99
C GLY A 550 17.82 -20.35 9.02
N GLU A 551 17.55 -20.55 7.73
CA GLU A 551 18.57 -20.56 6.69
C GLU A 551 18.82 -19.15 6.15
N VAL A 552 20.09 -18.74 6.01
CA VAL A 552 20.47 -17.37 5.61
C VAL A 552 20.88 -17.31 4.15
N THR A 553 20.12 -16.60 3.32
CA THR A 553 20.47 -16.29 1.93
C THR A 553 20.88 -14.82 1.80
N THR A 554 22.17 -14.55 1.59
CA THR A 554 22.65 -13.20 1.24
C THR A 554 22.33 -12.91 -0.24
N VAL A 555 21.52 -11.89 -0.50
CA VAL A 555 21.02 -11.57 -1.85
C VAL A 555 21.79 -10.45 -2.55
N ALA A 556 22.39 -9.51 -1.80
CA ALA A 556 23.28 -8.47 -2.36
C ALA A 556 24.14 -7.80 -1.29
N THR A 557 25.16 -7.06 -1.75
CA THR A 557 25.82 -6.00 -0.97
C THR A 557 25.74 -4.70 -1.78
N VAL A 558 25.33 -3.61 -1.14
CA VAL A 558 25.13 -2.28 -1.73
C VAL A 558 26.01 -1.24 -1.03
N ILE A 559 26.18 -0.06 -1.63
CA ILE A 559 27.01 1.04 -1.11
C ILE A 559 26.15 1.97 -0.26
N GLY A 560 26.73 2.49 0.83
CA GLY A 560 26.09 3.39 1.78
C GLY A 560 25.57 2.68 3.03
N GLN A 561 25.36 3.46 4.10
CA GLN A 561 24.58 3.07 5.27
C GLN A 561 23.09 3.14 4.94
N PRO A 562 22.22 2.27 5.49
CA PRO A 562 20.77 2.45 5.38
C PRO A 562 20.34 3.75 6.09
N SER A 563 19.42 4.49 5.48
CA SER A 563 19.12 5.88 5.88
C SER A 563 17.65 6.18 6.17
N ALA A 564 16.75 5.22 5.94
CA ALA A 564 15.32 5.30 6.25
C ALA A 564 14.74 3.88 6.42
N PRO A 565 13.55 3.74 7.04
CA PRO A 565 12.90 2.45 7.28
C PRO A 565 12.72 1.57 6.03
N MET A 566 12.47 0.28 6.26
CA MET A 566 12.28 -0.71 5.21
C MET A 566 10.80 -0.93 4.90
N GLU A 567 10.34 -0.32 3.81
CA GLU A 567 8.97 -0.38 3.33
C GLU A 567 8.62 -1.73 2.68
N VAL A 568 7.64 -2.45 3.24
CA VAL A 568 7.17 -3.75 2.71
C VAL A 568 5.90 -3.58 1.89
N THR A 569 6.01 -3.74 0.58
CA THR A 569 4.85 -3.66 -0.33
C THR A 569 3.92 -4.86 -0.21
N SER A 570 2.65 -4.66 -0.59
CA SER A 570 1.60 -5.69 -0.71
C SER A 570 2.00 -6.94 -1.51
N ASN A 571 2.90 -6.81 -2.48
CA ASN A 571 3.39 -7.93 -3.29
C ASN A 571 4.62 -8.66 -2.70
N GLY A 572 5.14 -8.20 -1.55
CA GLY A 572 6.31 -8.75 -0.87
C GLY A 572 7.67 -8.20 -1.34
N ALA A 573 7.69 -7.20 -2.23
CA ALA A 573 8.91 -6.44 -2.50
C ALA A 573 9.19 -5.47 -1.34
N VAL A 574 10.47 -5.29 -0.99
CA VAL A 574 10.90 -4.38 0.07
C VAL A 574 11.73 -3.24 -0.51
N PHE A 575 11.50 -2.01 -0.05
CA PHE A 575 12.22 -0.81 -0.48
C PHE A 575 12.85 -0.10 0.72
N PHE A 576 14.04 0.48 0.55
CA PHE A 576 14.70 1.30 1.57
C PHE A 576 15.74 2.23 0.92
N THR A 577 16.19 3.26 1.63
CA THR A 577 17.25 4.16 1.13
C THR A 577 18.61 3.80 1.72
N THR A 578 19.69 4.01 0.94
CA THR A 578 21.06 4.07 1.47
C THR A 578 21.75 5.38 1.12
N ARG A 579 22.50 5.92 2.07
CA ARG A 579 23.23 7.19 1.99
C ARG A 579 24.74 6.92 1.91
N GLN A 580 25.38 7.36 0.83
CA GLN A 580 26.80 7.09 0.60
C GLN A 580 27.73 8.06 1.34
N PHE A 581 27.34 9.33 1.51
CA PHE A 581 28.17 10.35 2.16
C PHE A 581 27.42 11.03 3.31
N ALA A 582 28.11 11.21 4.44
CA ALA A 582 27.60 11.92 5.62
C ALA A 582 27.24 13.40 5.35
N SER A 583 27.62 13.94 4.20
CA SER A 583 27.19 15.26 3.70
C SER A 583 25.76 15.28 3.14
N GLY A 584 24.95 14.26 3.38
CA GLY A 584 23.58 14.15 2.86
C GLY A 584 23.56 13.95 1.33
N SER A 585 24.43 13.09 0.80
CA SER A 585 24.54 12.92 -0.66
C SER A 585 25.01 11.54 -1.10
N GLY A 586 24.78 11.24 -2.38
CA GLY A 586 25.02 9.92 -2.97
C GLY A 586 23.93 8.91 -2.60
N ASP A 587 22.73 9.41 -2.27
CA ASP A 587 21.58 8.63 -1.84
C ASP A 587 21.07 7.70 -2.96
N ARG A 588 20.51 6.55 -2.56
CA ARG A 588 20.07 5.47 -3.44
C ARG A 588 18.77 4.87 -2.92
N LEU A 589 17.81 4.60 -3.79
CA LEU A 589 16.68 3.72 -3.49
C LEU A 589 17.12 2.28 -3.81
N ILE A 590 16.96 1.39 -2.84
CA ILE A 590 17.14 -0.05 -3.01
C ILE A 590 15.76 -0.68 -3.13
N ARG A 591 15.59 -1.65 -4.03
CA ARG A 591 14.42 -2.52 -4.12
C ARG A 591 14.87 -3.97 -4.09
N VAL A 592 14.31 -4.76 -3.19
CA VAL A 592 14.43 -6.22 -3.15
C VAL A 592 13.11 -6.79 -3.66
N SER A 593 13.12 -7.59 -4.72
CA SER A 593 11.89 -8.26 -5.20
C SER A 593 11.41 -9.33 -4.19
N PRO A 594 10.16 -9.80 -4.28
CA PRO A 594 9.69 -10.91 -3.44
C PRO A 594 10.58 -12.16 -3.63
N THR A 595 11.04 -12.37 -4.86
CA THR A 595 12.00 -13.41 -5.26
C THR A 595 13.47 -13.07 -4.95
N GLY A 596 13.75 -12.16 -4.01
CA GLY A 596 15.10 -11.80 -3.55
C GLY A 596 16.01 -11.09 -4.56
N SER A 597 15.49 -10.65 -5.72
CA SER A 597 16.30 -10.00 -6.75
C SER A 597 16.43 -8.50 -6.49
N VAL A 598 17.67 -8.01 -6.33
CA VAL A 598 17.94 -6.62 -5.91
C VAL A 598 18.10 -5.68 -7.10
N SER A 599 17.55 -4.47 -6.98
CA SER A 599 17.71 -3.34 -7.91
C SER A 599 18.10 -2.09 -7.14
N VAL A 600 18.90 -1.21 -7.76
CA VAL A 600 19.50 -0.02 -7.11
C VAL A 600 19.32 1.18 -8.04
N TYR A 601 18.71 2.26 -7.53
CA TYR A 601 18.41 3.47 -8.28
C TYR A 601 19.08 4.68 -7.61
N SER A 602 20.00 5.35 -8.31
CA SER A 602 20.66 6.55 -7.79
C SER A 602 19.68 7.72 -7.68
N LEU A 603 19.67 8.40 -6.53
CA LEU A 603 18.80 9.54 -6.21
C LEU A 603 19.54 10.87 -6.23
N GLY A 604 20.78 10.91 -5.74
CA GLY A 604 21.55 12.15 -5.56
C GLY A 604 21.47 12.63 -4.11
N VAL A 605 20.50 13.49 -3.82
CA VAL A 605 20.00 13.80 -2.48
C VAL A 605 18.52 13.44 -2.47
N ALA A 606 18.07 12.60 -1.54
CA ALA A 606 16.69 12.15 -1.44
C ALA A 606 15.86 12.99 -0.45
N ALA A 607 14.54 12.99 -0.61
CA ALA A 607 13.64 13.07 0.55
C ALA A 607 13.80 11.80 1.41
N ASP A 608 13.51 11.86 2.70
CA ASP A 608 13.95 10.82 3.64
C ASP A 608 13.22 9.47 3.42
N THR A 609 11.89 9.45 3.37
CA THR A 609 11.08 8.23 3.21
C THR A 609 10.46 8.08 1.80
N PRO A 610 10.49 6.87 1.19
CA PRO A 610 9.83 6.60 -0.09
C PRO A 610 8.33 6.32 0.09
N SER A 611 7.46 7.03 -0.63
CA SER A 611 6.00 6.86 -0.56
C SER A 611 5.53 5.63 -1.34
N VAL A 612 4.78 4.71 -0.71
CA VAL A 612 4.41 3.41 -1.30
C VAL A 612 2.91 3.31 -1.61
N ALA A 613 2.58 2.95 -2.85
CA ALA A 613 1.21 2.72 -3.30
C ALA A 613 0.75 1.27 -3.08
N PRO A 614 -0.57 1.01 -2.88
CA PRO A 614 -1.12 -0.34 -2.71
C PRO A 614 -0.86 -1.32 -3.86
N ASP A 615 -0.65 -0.82 -5.08
CA ASP A 615 -0.27 -1.64 -6.25
C ASP A 615 1.19 -2.13 -6.19
N GLY A 616 1.98 -1.65 -5.22
CA GLY A 616 3.41 -1.90 -5.06
C GLY A 616 4.32 -0.96 -5.85
N SER A 617 3.78 0.13 -6.41
CA SER A 617 4.57 1.25 -6.92
C SER A 617 5.14 2.08 -5.78
N VAL A 618 6.28 2.73 -6.03
CA VAL A 618 7.00 3.54 -5.06
C VAL A 618 7.45 4.84 -5.70
N TYR A 619 7.26 5.94 -4.97
CA TYR A 619 7.57 7.30 -5.37
C TYR A 619 8.53 7.92 -4.37
N ILE A 620 9.64 8.50 -4.86
CA ILE A 620 10.55 9.26 -4.00
C ILE A 620 11.00 10.53 -4.71
N VAL A 621 10.89 11.67 -4.01
CA VAL A 621 11.42 12.94 -4.50
C VAL A 621 12.93 12.94 -4.30
N SER A 622 13.69 13.36 -5.30
CA SER A 622 15.14 13.51 -5.18
C SER A 622 15.68 14.65 -6.04
N SER A 623 16.70 15.33 -5.51
CA SER A 623 17.39 16.42 -6.19
C SER A 623 18.80 16.01 -6.63
N SER A 624 19.25 16.55 -7.75
CA SER A 624 20.61 16.35 -8.25
C SER A 624 21.04 17.56 -9.08
N PHE A 625 22.25 18.09 -8.82
CA PHE A 625 22.81 19.27 -9.49
C PHE A 625 21.89 20.50 -9.52
N GLY A 626 21.04 20.68 -8.50
CA GLY A 626 20.07 21.78 -8.40
C GLY A 626 18.74 21.56 -9.12
N PHE A 627 18.48 20.37 -9.66
CA PHE A 627 17.22 19.99 -10.28
C PHE A 627 16.48 18.96 -9.42
N ALA A 628 15.23 19.25 -9.06
CA ALA A 628 14.35 18.31 -8.35
C ALA A 628 13.58 17.40 -9.34
N SER A 629 13.28 16.18 -8.92
CA SER A 629 12.59 15.17 -9.73
C SER A 629 11.93 14.11 -8.85
N VAL A 630 10.88 13.46 -9.34
CA VAL A 630 10.33 12.24 -8.72
C VAL A 630 10.88 11.02 -9.45
N LEU A 631 11.42 10.05 -8.72
CA LEU A 631 11.62 8.70 -9.22
C LEU A 631 10.34 7.89 -8.92
N ALA A 632 9.69 7.43 -9.97
CA ALA A 632 8.56 6.49 -9.90
C ALA A 632 9.05 5.08 -10.29
N VAL A 633 8.87 4.10 -9.41
CA VAL A 633 9.20 2.69 -9.63
C VAL A 633 7.92 1.87 -9.50
N GLY A 634 7.47 1.21 -10.57
CA GLY A 634 6.30 0.33 -10.52
C GLY A 634 6.62 -1.02 -9.85
N PRO A 635 5.60 -1.84 -9.52
CA PRO A 635 5.74 -3.07 -8.72
C PRO A 635 6.72 -4.11 -9.29
N GLN A 636 6.95 -4.11 -10.61
CA GLN A 636 7.89 -5.01 -11.28
C GLN A 636 9.33 -4.45 -11.40
N GLY A 637 9.64 -3.31 -10.75
CA GLY A 637 10.95 -2.66 -10.79
C GLY A 637 11.23 -1.81 -12.05
N THR A 638 10.28 -1.77 -12.99
CA THR A 638 10.25 -0.78 -14.09
C THR A 638 10.15 0.62 -13.51
N TRP A 639 10.87 1.60 -14.05
CA TRP A 639 10.94 2.94 -13.46
C TRP A 639 10.87 4.06 -14.50
N THR A 640 10.58 5.28 -14.03
CA THR A 640 10.64 6.53 -14.80
C THR A 640 11.00 7.67 -13.85
N ARG A 641 11.76 8.66 -14.32
CA ARG A 641 12.11 9.87 -13.55
C ARG A 641 11.42 11.09 -14.16
N VAL A 642 10.60 11.77 -13.38
CA VAL A 642 9.79 12.93 -13.80
C VAL A 642 10.42 14.21 -13.25
N GLY A 643 10.77 15.14 -14.14
CA GLY A 643 11.38 16.42 -13.77
C GLY A 643 10.36 17.40 -13.20
N LEU A 644 10.75 18.10 -12.13
CA LEU A 644 9.97 19.18 -11.50
C LEU A 644 10.37 20.56 -12.06
N PRO A 645 9.62 21.64 -11.78
CA PRO A 645 9.97 22.99 -12.19
C PRO A 645 11.34 23.45 -11.65
N LEU A 646 12.00 24.35 -12.37
CA LEU A 646 13.21 25.02 -11.88
C LEU A 646 12.86 25.90 -10.67
N GLY A 647 13.65 25.82 -9.61
CA GLY A 647 13.41 26.56 -8.36
C GLY A 647 12.47 25.85 -7.37
N ALA A 648 12.02 24.62 -7.65
CA ALA A 648 11.31 23.80 -6.67
C ALA A 648 12.29 23.37 -5.54
N THR A 649 12.35 24.16 -4.46
CA THR A 649 13.17 23.89 -3.25
C THR A 649 12.37 23.22 -2.16
N ASN A 650 11.06 23.51 -2.08
CA ASN A 650 10.15 23.03 -1.05
C ASN A 650 9.19 22.04 -1.72
N THR A 651 9.56 20.77 -1.74
CA THR A 651 8.73 19.70 -2.31
C THR A 651 8.26 18.79 -1.19
N ASN A 652 6.96 18.85 -0.86
CA ASN A 652 6.30 17.90 0.02
C ASN A 652 6.43 16.47 -0.56
N ASP A 653 6.20 15.44 0.25
CA ASP A 653 6.23 14.06 -0.23
C ASP A 653 5.08 13.72 -1.20
N VAL A 654 5.21 12.57 -1.85
CA VAL A 654 4.25 12.05 -2.85
C VAL A 654 3.13 11.32 -2.13
N VAL A 655 2.22 12.09 -1.56
CA VAL A 655 1.08 11.61 -0.76
C VAL A 655 0.24 10.59 -1.54
N ILE A 656 -0.04 9.44 -0.93
CA ILE A 656 -0.78 8.34 -1.56
C ILE A 656 -2.27 8.51 -1.26
N GLY A 657 -3.10 8.62 -2.30
CA GLY A 657 -4.55 8.66 -2.17
C GLY A 657 -5.15 7.28 -1.87
N GLN A 658 -6.36 7.24 -1.32
CA GLN A 658 -7.10 5.98 -1.11
C GLN A 658 -7.46 5.28 -2.44
N ASP A 659 -7.39 5.98 -3.58
CA ASP A 659 -7.46 5.42 -4.93
C ASP A 659 -6.16 4.72 -5.38
N GLY A 660 -5.14 4.69 -4.53
CA GLY A 660 -3.83 4.10 -4.77
C GLY A 660 -2.91 4.90 -5.69
N ARG A 661 -3.25 6.16 -6.03
CA ARG A 661 -2.40 7.03 -6.86
C ARG A 661 -1.52 7.94 -5.98
N GLY A 662 -0.35 8.32 -6.49
CA GLY A 662 0.55 9.27 -5.82
C GLY A 662 0.25 10.73 -6.22
N TYR A 663 0.30 11.67 -5.27
CA TYR A 663 -0.09 13.08 -5.46
C TYR A 663 0.97 14.05 -4.93
N LEU A 664 1.70 14.69 -5.85
CA LEU A 664 2.69 15.72 -5.53
C LEU A 664 2.19 17.10 -5.98
N THR A 665 2.34 18.10 -5.10
CA THR A 665 2.11 19.51 -5.41
C THR A 665 3.44 20.26 -5.39
N VAL A 666 3.65 21.14 -6.37
CA VAL A 666 4.89 21.92 -6.50
C VAL A 666 4.58 23.32 -6.98
N GLU A 667 5.09 24.34 -6.29
CA GLU A 667 4.94 25.74 -6.74
C GLU A 667 5.62 25.96 -8.11
N ARG A 668 5.03 26.86 -8.90
CA ARG A 668 5.52 27.27 -10.20
C ARG A 668 5.28 28.77 -10.40
N ASN A 669 6.27 29.60 -10.11
CA ASN A 669 6.27 31.00 -10.51
C ASN A 669 6.55 31.14 -12.03
N VAL A 670 5.65 31.81 -12.75
CA VAL A 670 5.78 32.10 -14.19
C VAL A 670 5.47 33.58 -14.44
N PHE A 671 6.51 34.37 -14.73
CA PHE A 671 6.42 35.81 -14.96
C PHE A 671 5.71 36.60 -13.83
N GLY A 672 5.78 36.13 -12.58
CA GLY A 672 5.13 36.75 -11.43
C GLY A 672 3.71 36.26 -11.15
N THR A 673 3.14 35.39 -11.99
CA THR A 673 1.97 34.59 -11.61
C THR A 673 2.45 33.33 -10.90
N ILE A 674 1.97 33.09 -9.68
CA ILE A 674 2.25 31.87 -8.92
C ILE A 674 1.08 30.90 -9.12
N THR A 675 1.38 29.69 -9.61
CA THR A 675 0.43 28.57 -9.64
C THR A 675 1.07 27.33 -9.02
N THR A 676 0.25 26.39 -8.58
CA THR A 676 0.71 25.11 -8.07
C THR A 676 0.47 24.03 -9.11
N ARG A 677 1.51 23.26 -9.44
CA ARG A 677 1.40 22.07 -10.27
C ARG A 677 0.99 20.87 -9.44
N VAL A 678 -0.05 20.19 -9.89
CA VAL A 678 -0.51 18.92 -9.35
C VAL A 678 -0.01 17.82 -10.27
N TYR A 679 0.92 17.01 -9.79
CA TYR A 679 1.38 15.78 -10.42
C TYR A 679 0.62 14.60 -9.81
N THR A 680 -0.06 13.81 -10.65
CA THR A 680 -0.74 12.58 -10.23
C THR A 680 -0.09 11.38 -10.90
N PHE A 681 0.35 10.41 -10.10
CA PHE A 681 1.12 9.25 -10.54
C PHE A 681 0.28 7.97 -10.52
N THR A 682 0.55 7.06 -11.46
CA THR A 682 -0.08 5.73 -11.52
C THR A 682 0.90 4.76 -12.18
N GLY A 683 1.38 3.76 -11.44
CA GLY A 683 2.57 3.01 -11.87
C GLY A 683 3.76 3.95 -12.08
N THR A 684 4.45 3.79 -13.21
CA THR A 684 5.52 4.72 -13.65
C THR A 684 5.02 5.89 -14.50
N SER A 685 3.70 6.06 -14.67
CA SER A 685 3.11 7.15 -15.46
C SER A 685 2.70 8.32 -14.58
N SER A 686 2.60 9.52 -15.17
CA SER A 686 2.17 10.73 -14.46
C SER A 686 1.39 11.68 -15.36
N THR A 687 0.32 12.28 -14.84
CA THR A 687 -0.36 13.44 -15.42
C THR A 687 0.03 14.72 -14.65
N VAL A 688 -0.09 15.88 -15.30
CA VAL A 688 0.18 17.19 -14.67
C VAL A 688 -0.98 18.14 -14.95
N ARG A 689 -1.50 18.76 -13.88
CA ARG A 689 -2.55 19.79 -13.87
C ARG A 689 -2.04 21.01 -13.10
N GLU A 690 -2.74 22.15 -13.16
CA GLU A 690 -2.34 23.38 -12.44
C GLU A 690 -3.55 23.97 -11.70
N ILE A 691 -3.33 24.48 -10.48
CA ILE A 691 -4.31 25.13 -9.59
C ILE A 691 -3.80 26.53 -9.18
N PRO A 692 -4.66 27.50 -8.82
CA PRO A 692 -4.24 28.86 -8.46
C PRO A 692 -3.43 28.90 -7.15
N GLY A 693 -2.56 29.91 -7.01
CA GLY A 693 -1.81 30.19 -5.77
C GLY A 693 -0.61 29.26 -5.52
N SER A 694 0.15 29.57 -4.46
CA SER A 694 1.18 28.69 -3.89
C SER A 694 0.54 27.65 -2.96
N ALA A 695 1.17 26.47 -2.85
CA ALA A 695 0.76 25.42 -1.93
C ALA A 695 1.19 25.80 -0.51
N ASP A 696 0.26 26.31 0.28
CA ASP A 696 0.54 27.00 1.55
C ASP A 696 0.52 26.05 2.78
N GLY A 697 0.75 24.76 2.53
CA GLY A 697 0.89 23.70 3.54
C GLY A 697 0.12 22.41 3.24
N ALA A 698 -0.51 21.89 4.29
CA ALA A 698 -0.96 20.50 4.45
C ALA A 698 -1.99 19.98 3.42
N LYS A 699 -1.96 18.67 3.13
CA LYS A 699 -2.91 17.94 2.27
C LYS A 699 -3.75 16.89 3.02
N VAL A 700 -5.07 17.06 3.13
CA VAL A 700 -5.93 16.00 3.71
C VAL A 700 -6.20 14.92 2.66
N VAL A 701 -6.01 13.65 3.03
CA VAL A 701 -6.34 12.48 2.20
C VAL A 701 -7.67 11.88 2.64
N THR A 702 -8.56 11.63 1.68
CA THR A 702 -9.90 11.05 1.92
C THR A 702 -10.20 9.93 0.91
N ALA A 703 -11.39 9.33 1.03
CA ALA A 703 -11.90 8.35 0.08
C ALA A 703 -12.28 8.98 -1.28
N ASP A 704 -12.64 10.26 -1.31
CA ASP A 704 -13.07 10.97 -2.52
C ASP A 704 -11.99 11.86 -3.17
N GLY A 705 -10.86 12.11 -2.50
CA GLY A 705 -9.70 12.73 -3.12
C GLY A 705 -8.56 13.13 -2.17
N VAL A 706 -7.66 13.95 -2.69
CA VAL A 706 -6.63 14.67 -1.93
C VAL A 706 -6.97 16.15 -1.94
N TYR A 707 -7.16 16.75 -0.78
CA TYR A 707 -7.51 18.15 -0.61
C TYR A 707 -6.25 18.99 -0.37
N GLN A 708 -5.89 19.85 -1.32
CA GLN A 708 -4.82 20.84 -1.19
C GLN A 708 -5.43 22.23 -1.00
N TYR A 709 -4.98 22.97 0.02
CA TYR A 709 -5.23 24.42 0.09
C TYR A 709 -4.07 25.21 -0.53
N THR A 710 -4.40 26.36 -1.11
CA THR A 710 -3.43 27.31 -1.68
C THR A 710 -3.74 28.75 -1.25
N TYR A 711 -2.75 29.63 -1.41
CA TYR A 711 -2.86 31.06 -1.13
C TYR A 711 -2.20 31.88 -2.26
N ASP A 712 -2.79 33.01 -2.62
CA ASP A 712 -2.27 33.94 -3.62
C ASP A 712 -1.99 35.31 -3.00
N ASP A 713 -0.70 35.61 -2.76
CA ASP A 713 -0.22 36.90 -2.27
C ASP A 713 -0.66 38.11 -3.11
N ALA A 714 -0.95 37.92 -4.41
CA ALA A 714 -1.32 39.02 -5.29
C ALA A 714 -2.79 39.46 -5.14
N THR A 715 -3.67 38.56 -4.67
CA THR A 715 -5.08 38.84 -4.39
C THR A 715 -5.42 38.88 -2.90
N GLY A 716 -4.60 38.22 -2.06
CA GLY A 716 -4.86 38.02 -0.64
C GLY A 716 -5.92 36.94 -0.35
N GLN A 717 -6.17 36.05 -1.31
CA GLN A 717 -7.21 35.02 -1.24
C GLN A 717 -6.62 33.61 -1.14
N SER A 718 -7.34 32.72 -0.46
CA SER A 718 -7.06 31.28 -0.40
C SER A 718 -8.06 30.48 -1.24
N TYR A 719 -7.67 29.26 -1.63
CA TYR A 719 -8.51 28.32 -2.36
C TYR A 719 -8.37 26.92 -1.77
N ILE A 720 -9.44 26.11 -1.81
CA ILE A 720 -9.36 24.66 -1.56
C ILE A 720 -9.58 23.93 -2.88
N SER A 721 -8.72 22.95 -3.19
CA SER A 721 -8.88 22.08 -4.36
C SER A 721 -8.99 20.62 -3.96
N ARG A 722 -10.13 19.98 -4.27
CA ARG A 722 -10.26 18.52 -4.27
C ARG A 722 -9.60 18.00 -5.55
N ILE A 723 -8.58 17.16 -5.38
CA ILE A 723 -7.80 16.55 -6.45
C ILE A 723 -8.14 15.07 -6.49
N THR A 724 -8.52 14.56 -7.66
CA THR A 724 -8.74 13.13 -7.85
C THR A 724 -7.75 12.57 -8.89
N ALA A 725 -7.86 11.27 -9.11
CA ALA A 725 -7.37 10.56 -10.28
C ALA A 725 -7.34 11.44 -11.55
N ASP A 726 -8.52 11.91 -11.96
CA ASP A 726 -8.75 12.39 -13.32
C ASP A 726 -9.33 13.83 -13.35
N THR A 727 -9.95 14.29 -12.25
CA THR A 727 -10.50 15.66 -12.07
C THR A 727 -9.71 16.50 -11.06
N ILE A 728 -9.91 17.83 -11.11
CA ILE A 728 -9.67 18.75 -10.01
C ILE A 728 -10.88 19.68 -9.93
N GLU A 729 -11.36 19.92 -8.72
CA GLU A 729 -12.44 20.84 -8.40
C GLU A 729 -11.93 21.83 -7.36
N THR A 730 -12.02 23.12 -7.65
CA THR A 730 -11.53 24.21 -6.79
C THR A 730 -12.70 25.06 -6.32
N SER A 731 -12.69 25.43 -5.04
CA SER A 731 -13.70 26.29 -4.42
C SER A 731 -13.75 27.69 -5.03
N ASP A 732 -14.83 28.41 -4.76
CA ASP A 732 -14.79 29.88 -4.83
C ASP A 732 -13.68 30.44 -3.90
N PRO A 733 -13.17 31.66 -4.16
CA PRO A 733 -12.08 32.25 -3.39
C PRO A 733 -12.49 32.54 -1.93
N LEU A 734 -11.57 32.29 -1.01
CA LEU A 734 -11.72 32.60 0.42
C LEU A 734 -11.00 33.93 0.75
N ASP A 735 -11.70 34.88 1.38
CA ASP A 735 -11.19 36.23 1.65
C ASP A 735 -10.26 36.30 2.88
N GLY A 736 -9.08 35.72 2.75
CA GLY A 736 -7.99 35.78 3.72
C GLY A 736 -6.99 34.64 3.55
N ARG A 737 -6.11 34.45 4.54
CA ARG A 737 -5.18 33.31 4.60
C ARG A 737 -5.67 32.27 5.60
N VAL A 738 -5.48 30.99 5.27
CA VAL A 738 -5.72 29.87 6.19
C VAL A 738 -4.81 29.99 7.43
N ILE A 739 -5.36 29.75 8.63
CA ILE A 739 -4.62 29.88 9.91
C ILE A 739 -4.52 28.61 10.75
N ASN A 740 -5.34 27.59 10.47
CA ASN A 740 -5.31 26.27 11.10
C ASN A 740 -5.33 25.20 10.00
N PRO A 741 -4.92 23.95 10.28
CA PRO A 741 -5.12 22.82 9.37
C PRO A 741 -6.57 22.72 8.90
N ILE A 742 -6.79 22.37 7.63
CA ILE A 742 -8.12 22.16 7.09
C ILE A 742 -8.70 20.83 7.61
N THR A 743 -10.02 20.74 7.70
CA THR A 743 -10.72 19.56 8.22
C THR A 743 -11.73 19.09 7.19
N VAL A 744 -11.68 17.81 6.79
CA VAL A 744 -12.60 17.23 5.78
C VAL A 744 -13.39 16.08 6.42
N THR A 745 -14.72 16.11 6.27
CA THR A 745 -15.67 15.10 6.78
C THR A 745 -15.95 13.99 5.75
N PRO A 746 -16.56 12.85 6.13
CA PRO A 746 -16.70 11.69 5.23
C PRO A 746 -17.63 11.90 4.02
N ASP A 747 -18.46 12.95 4.05
CA ASP A 747 -19.31 13.40 2.95
C ASP A 747 -18.60 14.33 1.95
N GLY A 748 -17.33 14.68 2.21
CA GLY A 748 -16.50 15.60 1.44
C GLY A 748 -16.66 17.08 1.79
N THR A 749 -17.38 17.43 2.87
CA THR A 749 -17.49 18.82 3.34
C THR A 749 -16.19 19.27 4.04
N VAL A 750 -15.70 20.47 3.71
CA VAL A 750 -14.44 21.02 4.24
C VAL A 750 -14.72 22.19 5.18
N TYR A 751 -14.04 22.22 6.32
CA TYR A 751 -14.05 23.33 7.28
C TYR A 751 -12.64 23.95 7.34
N VAL A 752 -12.55 25.27 7.20
CA VAL A 752 -11.29 26.01 7.05
C VAL A 752 -11.31 27.27 7.92
N SER A 753 -10.41 27.38 8.90
CA SER A 753 -10.25 28.63 9.66
C SER A 753 -9.43 29.64 8.84
N VAL A 754 -10.01 30.82 8.57
CA VAL A 754 -9.41 31.87 7.74
C VAL A 754 -9.29 33.16 8.55
N ARG A 755 -8.13 33.82 8.45
CA ARG A 755 -7.92 35.19 8.96
C ARG A 755 -7.85 36.15 7.80
N ASN A 756 -8.72 37.17 7.82
CA ASN A 756 -8.66 38.23 6.83
C ASN A 756 -7.43 39.12 7.08
N SER A 757 -6.51 39.16 6.10
CA SER A 757 -5.22 39.86 6.22
C SER A 757 -5.35 41.37 6.46
N VAL A 758 -6.48 41.99 6.10
CA VAL A 758 -6.71 43.45 6.22
C VAL A 758 -7.41 43.83 7.52
N THR A 759 -8.49 43.12 7.89
CA THR A 759 -9.26 43.41 9.11
C THR A 759 -8.74 42.71 10.35
N GLN A 760 -7.91 41.68 10.20
CA GLN A 760 -7.44 40.78 11.27
C GLN A 760 -8.61 40.14 12.06
N THR A 761 -9.73 39.89 11.37
CA THR A 761 -10.88 39.14 11.87
C THR A 761 -10.79 37.69 11.43
N ASP A 762 -11.25 36.79 12.30
CA ASP A 762 -11.22 35.35 12.09
C ASP A 762 -12.62 34.81 11.76
N SER A 763 -12.70 33.96 10.75
CA SER A 763 -13.94 33.30 10.33
C SER A 763 -13.65 31.85 9.94
N VAL A 764 -14.72 31.08 9.68
CA VAL A 764 -14.62 29.71 9.17
C VAL A 764 -15.34 29.63 7.83
N ALA A 765 -14.62 29.27 6.78
CA ALA A 765 -15.23 28.87 5.52
C ALA A 765 -15.63 27.39 5.61
N ILE A 766 -16.87 27.09 5.26
CA ILE A 766 -17.41 25.75 5.10
C ILE A 766 -17.67 25.55 3.62
N ILE A 767 -17.13 24.49 3.04
CA ILE A 767 -17.19 24.20 1.61
C ILE A 767 -17.89 22.87 1.45
N SER A 768 -19.08 22.87 0.86
CA SER A 768 -19.80 21.62 0.58
C SER A 768 -19.03 20.75 -0.41
N SER A 769 -19.34 19.46 -0.45
CA SER A 769 -18.80 18.52 -1.46
C SER A 769 -19.20 18.83 -2.92
N SER A 770 -19.95 19.91 -3.15
CA SER A 770 -20.26 20.50 -4.47
C SER A 770 -19.44 21.77 -4.81
N GLY A 771 -18.62 22.26 -3.88
CA GLY A 771 -17.77 23.45 -4.03
C GLY A 771 -18.38 24.78 -3.55
N GLU A 772 -19.67 24.82 -3.22
CA GLU A 772 -20.32 26.02 -2.64
C GLU A 772 -19.74 26.37 -1.27
N VAL A 773 -19.34 27.63 -1.09
CA VAL A 773 -18.68 28.18 0.11
C VAL A 773 -19.67 28.99 0.96
N THR A 774 -19.75 28.68 2.25
CA THR A 774 -20.48 29.43 3.28
C THR A 774 -19.53 29.90 4.38
N THR A 775 -19.54 31.20 4.70
CA THR A 775 -18.67 31.79 5.74
C THR A 775 -19.41 31.95 7.07
N VAL A 776 -18.80 31.49 8.15
CA VAL A 776 -19.29 31.59 9.53
C VAL A 776 -18.40 32.56 10.33
N GLU A 777 -19.02 33.62 10.86
CA GLU A 777 -18.37 34.59 11.75
C GLU A 777 -18.18 34.00 13.16
N ILE A 778 -16.94 34.01 13.68
CA ILE A 778 -16.64 33.52 15.03
C ILE A 778 -16.69 34.68 16.05
N PRO A 779 -17.33 34.54 17.24
CA PRO A 779 -17.48 35.64 18.21
C PRO A 779 -16.20 36.12 18.93
N GLY A 780 -15.02 35.87 18.39
CA GLY A 780 -13.72 36.12 19.02
C GLY A 780 -12.55 35.63 18.17
N THR A 781 -11.34 35.63 18.75
CA THR A 781 -10.12 35.23 18.05
C THR A 781 -9.96 33.71 18.10
N ILE A 782 -9.80 33.08 16.93
CA ILE A 782 -9.53 31.66 16.79
C ILE A 782 -8.15 31.35 17.36
N PHE A 783 -8.02 30.28 18.15
CA PHE A 783 -6.72 29.79 18.59
C PHE A 783 -5.96 29.23 17.37
N PRO A 784 -4.72 29.71 17.10
CA PRO A 784 -3.87 29.08 16.11
C PRO A 784 -3.40 27.73 16.66
N VAL A 785 -3.77 26.64 15.99
CA VAL A 785 -3.38 25.28 16.37
C VAL A 785 -2.34 24.74 15.40
N MET A 786 -1.31 24.10 15.94
CA MET A 786 -0.40 23.28 15.14
C MET A 786 -0.96 21.85 15.10
N PRO A 787 -0.80 21.10 14.00
CA PRO A 787 -1.09 19.67 14.01
C PRO A 787 -0.34 18.99 15.16
N SER A 788 -0.89 17.90 15.69
CA SER A 788 -0.36 17.23 16.89
C SER A 788 1.06 16.66 16.69
N VAL A 789 1.49 16.50 15.44
CA VAL A 789 2.87 16.17 15.01
C VAL A 789 3.33 17.01 13.83
N ASN A 790 4.62 16.92 13.48
CA ASN A 790 5.27 17.70 12.43
C ASN A 790 4.95 17.18 11.00
N PRO A 791 4.34 17.98 10.09
CA PRO A 791 3.93 17.55 8.74
C PRO A 791 5.09 17.33 7.74
N THR A 792 6.33 17.17 8.21
CA THR A 792 7.51 16.99 7.35
C THR A 792 7.78 15.51 7.01
N VAL A 793 6.90 14.57 7.39
CA VAL A 793 7.09 13.13 7.18
C VAL A 793 5.83 12.50 6.56
N GLY A 794 6.01 11.73 5.48
CA GLY A 794 5.05 10.73 4.99
C GLY A 794 3.76 11.25 4.33
N GLY A 795 3.41 12.52 4.53
CA GLY A 795 2.17 13.11 4.00
C GLY A 795 0.93 12.87 4.85
N TYR A 796 1.09 12.51 6.12
CA TYR A 796 0.01 12.38 7.10
C TYR A 796 -0.39 13.78 7.62
N ASP A 797 -1.17 14.47 6.80
CA ASP A 797 -1.50 15.88 6.95
C ASP A 797 -2.94 16.07 7.49
N ALA A 798 -3.02 16.34 8.80
CA ALA A 798 -4.22 16.45 9.63
C ALA A 798 -5.02 15.14 9.81
N ASN A 799 -5.58 14.97 11.02
CA ASN A 799 -6.47 13.85 11.34
C ASN A 799 -7.76 14.00 10.50
N PRO A 800 -8.11 13.06 9.60
CA PRO A 800 -9.33 13.15 8.81
C PRO A 800 -10.52 13.14 9.76
N ASN A 801 -11.49 14.02 9.55
CA ASN A 801 -12.65 14.09 10.43
C ASN A 801 -13.59 12.94 10.08
N ILE A 802 -13.65 11.96 10.96
CA ILE A 802 -14.50 10.77 10.79
C ILE A 802 -15.97 11.09 11.19
N GLY A 803 -16.22 12.23 11.84
CA GLY A 803 -17.56 12.73 12.17
C GLY A 803 -18.10 13.78 11.18
N ASP A 804 -19.34 14.24 11.40
CA ASP A 804 -20.07 15.11 10.45
C ASP A 804 -19.86 16.63 10.64
N ASN A 805 -19.26 17.04 11.76
CA ASN A 805 -19.22 18.44 12.22
C ASN A 805 -17.82 19.03 12.21
N GLY A 806 -17.69 20.33 11.90
CA GLY A 806 -16.44 21.07 12.07
C GLY A 806 -16.25 21.57 13.50
N TYR A 807 -14.98 21.73 13.92
CA TYR A 807 -14.62 22.12 15.29
C TYR A 807 -13.61 23.28 15.27
N VAL A 808 -13.89 24.35 16.02
CA VAL A 808 -12.98 25.51 16.11
C VAL A 808 -12.90 26.06 17.53
N ALA A 809 -11.69 26.07 18.08
CA ALA A 809 -11.40 26.67 19.38
C ALA A 809 -11.17 28.18 19.23
N TYR A 810 -11.80 28.98 20.09
CA TYR A 810 -11.65 30.43 20.08
C TYR A 810 -11.71 31.05 21.47
N SER A 811 -11.22 32.28 21.60
CA SER A 811 -11.28 33.07 22.82
C SER A 811 -12.14 34.33 22.62
N SER A 812 -12.98 34.63 23.61
CA SER A 812 -13.82 35.84 23.59
C SER A 812 -13.99 36.39 25.00
N ASN A 813 -13.77 37.69 25.18
CA ASN A 813 -13.91 38.41 26.46
C ASN A 813 -13.11 37.80 27.64
N GLY A 814 -12.02 37.08 27.37
CA GLY A 814 -11.18 36.43 28.39
C GLY A 814 -11.64 35.02 28.82
N ALA A 815 -12.64 34.46 28.14
CA ALA A 815 -13.02 33.05 28.26
C ALA A 815 -12.71 32.29 26.95
N SER A 816 -12.50 30.97 27.07
CA SER A 816 -12.16 30.07 25.98
C SER A 816 -13.33 29.14 25.65
N PHE A 817 -13.55 28.85 24.38
CA PHE A 817 -14.71 28.12 23.87
C PHE A 817 -14.32 27.19 22.71
N LEU A 818 -15.12 26.16 22.48
CA LEU A 818 -15.13 25.40 21.23
C LEU A 818 -16.48 25.60 20.53
N ALA A 819 -16.45 26.06 19.27
CA ALA A 819 -17.61 26.03 18.40
C ALA A 819 -17.69 24.67 17.69
N VAL A 820 -18.88 24.08 17.66
CA VAL A 820 -19.21 22.93 16.80
C VAL A 820 -20.09 23.45 15.67
N LEU A 821 -19.69 23.15 14.43
CA LEU A 821 -20.23 23.74 13.20
C LEU A 821 -20.98 22.67 12.39
N ASN A 822 -22.16 23.01 11.91
CA ASN A 822 -22.92 22.21 10.96
C ASN A 822 -22.45 22.49 9.51
N PRO A 823 -22.64 21.54 8.57
CA PRO A 823 -22.40 21.77 7.14
C PRO A 823 -23.20 22.94 6.52
N ASP A 824 -24.28 23.40 7.17
CA ASP A 824 -25.19 24.45 6.69
C ASP A 824 -24.75 25.88 7.05
N GLY A 825 -23.57 26.07 7.65
CA GLY A 825 -23.10 27.38 8.12
C GLY A 825 -23.55 27.77 9.53
N THR A 826 -24.31 26.93 10.24
CA THR A 826 -24.76 27.24 11.60
C THR A 826 -23.80 26.71 12.67
N ILE A 827 -23.63 27.49 13.75
CA ILE A 827 -22.99 27.01 14.98
C ILE A 827 -24.01 26.12 15.70
N ALA A 828 -23.79 24.81 15.68
CA ALA A 828 -24.67 23.79 16.26
C ALA A 828 -24.74 23.91 17.80
N ARG A 829 -23.58 24.11 18.42
CA ARG A 829 -23.39 24.37 19.86
C ARG A 829 -22.07 25.09 20.11
N THR A 830 -21.96 25.68 21.30
CA THR A 830 -20.72 26.25 21.81
C THR A 830 -20.43 25.65 23.18
N VAL A 831 -19.30 24.95 23.31
CA VAL A 831 -18.83 24.35 24.56
C VAL A 831 -17.92 25.36 25.27
N GLY A 832 -18.15 25.59 26.56
CA GLY A 832 -17.29 26.43 27.37
C GLY A 832 -16.10 25.63 27.90
N LEU A 833 -14.88 26.06 27.60
CA LEU A 833 -13.66 25.40 28.09
C LEU A 833 -13.35 25.83 29.54
N PRO A 834 -12.58 25.03 30.32
CA PRO A 834 -12.24 25.39 31.69
C PRO A 834 -11.56 26.76 31.83
N ALA A 835 -11.83 27.45 32.93
CA ALA A 835 -11.37 28.83 33.11
C ALA A 835 -9.83 28.91 33.16
N GLY A 836 -9.24 29.64 32.21
CA GLY A 836 -7.80 29.80 32.08
C GLY A 836 -7.10 28.79 31.15
N THR A 837 -7.84 27.84 30.54
CA THR A 837 -7.24 26.95 29.54
C THR A 837 -7.13 27.59 28.16
N VAL A 838 -6.13 27.16 27.39
CA VAL A 838 -5.97 27.43 25.96
C VAL A 838 -6.01 26.13 25.15
N VAL A 839 -6.07 26.26 23.83
CA VAL A 839 -5.94 25.15 22.88
C VAL A 839 -4.70 25.40 22.01
N SER A 840 -3.94 24.33 21.75
CA SER A 840 -2.67 24.32 21.00
C SER A 840 -2.66 23.32 19.84
N THR A 841 -3.45 22.24 19.95
CA THR A 841 -3.61 21.16 18.98
C THR A 841 -5.02 21.20 18.36
N PRO A 842 -5.23 20.60 17.17
CA PRO A 842 -6.57 20.35 16.64
C PRO A 842 -7.40 19.46 17.58
N VAL A 843 -8.65 19.22 17.18
CA VAL A 843 -9.45 18.10 17.69
C VAL A 843 -8.85 16.79 17.14
N ASP A 844 -8.62 15.84 18.02
CA ASP A 844 -8.23 14.47 17.69
C ASP A 844 -9.49 13.58 17.64
N PHE A 845 -9.50 12.61 16.72
CA PHE A 845 -10.61 11.67 16.54
C PHE A 845 -10.20 10.24 16.96
N GLY A 846 -11.12 9.55 17.65
CA GLY A 846 -11.00 8.12 17.92
C GLY A 846 -11.33 7.26 16.69
N PRO A 847 -11.04 5.94 16.72
CA PRO A 847 -11.34 5.01 15.61
C PRO A 847 -12.85 4.82 15.37
N ASP A 848 -13.69 5.23 16.32
CA ASP A 848 -15.15 5.31 16.25
C ASP A 848 -15.68 6.62 15.65
N GLY A 849 -14.80 7.59 15.39
CA GLY A 849 -15.13 8.95 14.95
C GLY A 849 -15.58 9.89 16.06
N ALA A 850 -15.51 9.48 17.34
CA ALA A 850 -15.74 10.40 18.45
C ALA A 850 -14.64 11.47 18.51
N ALA A 851 -15.03 12.68 18.90
CA ALA A 851 -14.20 13.89 18.79
C ALA A 851 -13.73 14.38 20.16
N TYR A 852 -12.43 14.64 20.27
CA TYR A 852 -11.75 14.97 21.52
C TYR A 852 -10.88 16.23 21.38
N GLN A 853 -11.03 17.20 22.27
CA GLN A 853 -10.17 18.39 22.31
C GLN A 853 -9.25 18.33 23.51
N VAL A 854 -7.94 18.29 23.30
CA VAL A 854 -6.98 18.55 24.39
C VAL A 854 -7.02 20.03 24.76
N VAL A 855 -7.09 20.33 26.06
CA VAL A 855 -7.04 21.67 26.64
C VAL A 855 -5.87 21.78 27.62
N GLU A 856 -5.19 22.94 27.63
CA GLU A 856 -3.97 23.17 28.39
C GLU A 856 -4.12 24.31 29.40
N THR A 857 -3.67 24.10 30.64
CA THR A 857 -3.42 25.20 31.58
C THR A 857 -2.00 25.69 31.40
N ARG A 858 -1.79 27.01 31.36
CA ARG A 858 -0.45 27.61 31.20
C ARG A 858 -0.11 28.59 32.32
N ASP A 859 1.17 28.67 32.66
CA ASP A 859 1.67 29.59 33.66
C ASP A 859 1.82 31.04 33.14
N ALA A 860 2.22 31.95 34.03
CA ALA A 860 2.45 33.37 33.68
C ALA A 860 3.68 33.61 32.79
N GLN A 861 4.35 32.57 32.28
CA GLN A 861 5.38 32.62 31.24
C GLN A 861 4.95 31.85 29.97
N GLY A 862 3.72 31.33 29.92
CA GLY A 862 3.17 30.58 28.79
C GLY A 862 3.61 29.11 28.71
N ARG A 863 4.30 28.57 29.73
CA ARG A 863 4.62 27.13 29.80
C ARG A 863 3.38 26.33 30.19
N VAL A 864 3.20 25.14 29.62
CA VAL A 864 2.12 24.21 30.02
C VAL A 864 2.40 23.72 31.44
N THR A 865 1.35 23.60 32.24
CA THR A 865 1.40 23.12 33.63
C THR A 865 0.43 21.97 33.91
N SER A 866 -0.60 21.81 33.07
CA SER A 866 -1.45 20.63 33.05
C SER A 866 -2.19 20.51 31.71
N ARG A 867 -2.60 19.28 31.37
CA ARG A 867 -3.43 18.96 30.19
C ARG A 867 -4.67 18.18 30.63
N ALA A 868 -5.79 18.36 29.92
CA ALA A 868 -7.00 17.54 30.07
C ALA A 868 -7.63 17.29 28.69
N VAL A 869 -8.50 16.28 28.59
CA VAL A 869 -9.29 16.01 27.37
C VAL A 869 -10.74 16.42 27.59
N LEU A 870 -11.32 17.12 26.63
CA LEU A 870 -12.76 17.36 26.50
C LEU A 870 -13.32 16.35 25.48
N ALA A 871 -14.16 15.42 25.93
CA ALA A 871 -14.90 14.50 25.07
C ALA A 871 -16.19 15.17 24.59
N LEU A 872 -16.30 15.41 23.29
CA LEU A 872 -17.38 16.21 22.71
C LEU A 872 -18.68 15.41 22.55
N SER A 873 -18.65 14.08 22.71
CA SER A 873 -19.84 13.23 22.80
C SER A 873 -20.74 13.60 23.99
N THR A 874 -20.17 14.10 25.09
CA THR A 874 -20.89 14.38 26.35
C THR A 874 -20.63 15.77 26.94
N ASP A 875 -19.70 16.53 26.36
CA ASP A 875 -19.12 17.76 26.94
C ASP A 875 -18.41 17.52 28.30
N THR A 876 -17.96 16.28 28.56
CA THR A 876 -17.19 15.91 29.76
C THR A 876 -15.72 16.28 29.60
N VAL A 877 -15.14 16.89 30.63
CA VAL A 877 -13.69 17.17 30.72
C VAL A 877 -13.07 16.20 31.73
N THR A 878 -11.99 15.51 31.34
CA THR A 878 -11.22 14.63 32.23
C THR A 878 -10.61 15.41 33.41
N PRO A 879 -10.20 14.73 34.49
CA PRO A 879 -9.17 15.25 35.39
C PRO A 879 -7.99 15.83 34.60
N ALA A 880 -7.41 16.91 35.11
CA ALA A 880 -6.22 17.53 34.51
C ALA A 880 -4.96 16.86 35.05
N LEU A 881 -4.18 16.25 34.15
CA LEU A 881 -2.86 15.70 34.47
C LEU A 881 -1.83 16.83 34.58
N PRO A 882 -0.96 16.83 35.61
CA PRO A 882 0.11 17.82 35.74
C PRO A 882 1.26 17.59 34.76
N GLY A 883 2.13 18.59 34.63
CA GLY A 883 3.33 18.54 33.81
C GLY A 883 3.14 19.01 32.36
N ASN A 884 4.08 18.62 31.51
CA ASN A 884 4.25 19.09 30.13
C ASN A 884 3.78 18.02 29.12
N PRO A 885 3.40 18.40 27.88
CA PRO A 885 3.24 17.43 26.79
C PRO A 885 4.58 16.75 26.43
N LEU A 886 4.50 15.54 25.87
CA LEU A 886 5.62 14.83 25.25
C LEU A 886 5.91 15.30 23.80
N GLN A 887 5.15 16.26 23.29
CA GLN A 887 5.28 16.82 21.94
C GLN A 887 6.63 17.53 21.70
N PRO A 888 7.15 17.56 20.46
CA PRO A 888 6.46 17.23 19.20
C PRO A 888 6.52 15.76 18.76
N ASN A 889 7.34 14.92 19.40
CA ASN A 889 7.61 13.56 18.93
C ASN A 889 6.48 12.56 19.21
N PHE A 890 5.61 12.86 20.17
CA PHE A 890 4.50 11.99 20.59
C PHE A 890 3.15 12.65 20.25
N PRO A 891 2.14 11.88 19.82
CA PRO A 891 0.79 12.38 19.59
C PRO A 891 0.15 12.93 20.88
N ALA A 892 -0.85 13.79 20.73
CA ALA A 892 -1.49 14.47 21.85
C ALA A 892 -2.35 13.55 22.72
N ILE A 893 -2.98 12.55 22.09
CA ILE A 893 -3.74 11.41 22.66
C ILE A 893 -3.34 10.17 21.83
N GLN A 894 -3.22 9.00 22.46
CA GLN A 894 -3.08 7.70 21.77
C GLN A 894 -4.39 6.91 21.95
N PHE A 895 -4.92 6.30 20.90
CA PHE A 895 -6.20 5.57 20.95
C PHE A 895 -6.01 4.06 20.75
N GLY A 896 -6.73 3.27 21.55
CA GLY A 896 -6.78 1.82 21.42
C GLY A 896 -7.82 1.33 20.40
N PRO A 897 -7.75 0.06 19.98
CA PRO A 897 -8.76 -0.56 19.11
C PRO A 897 -10.15 -0.66 19.75
N ASP A 898 -10.27 -0.50 21.08
CA ASP A 898 -11.53 -0.38 21.82
C ASP A 898 -12.15 1.05 21.73
N GLY A 899 -11.42 2.01 21.16
CA GLY A 899 -11.78 3.43 21.15
C GLY A 899 -11.55 4.13 22.49
N SER A 900 -10.87 3.50 23.45
CA SER A 900 -10.38 4.21 24.64
C SER A 900 -9.17 5.08 24.27
N GLY A 901 -9.07 6.25 24.89
CA GLY A 901 -7.96 7.17 24.68
C GLY A 901 -7.02 7.21 25.88
N VAL A 902 -5.73 7.47 25.65
CA VAL A 902 -4.73 7.70 26.68
C VAL A 902 -4.08 9.07 26.48
N LEU A 903 -4.20 9.94 27.47
CA LEU A 903 -3.44 11.18 27.59
C LEU A 903 -2.18 10.92 28.44
N VAL A 904 -1.03 11.45 28.02
CA VAL A 904 0.25 11.36 28.75
C VAL A 904 0.88 12.74 28.92
N THR A 905 1.47 12.97 30.09
CA THR A 905 2.28 14.17 30.43
C THR A 905 3.52 13.79 31.24
N VAL A 906 4.51 14.69 31.32
CA VAL A 906 5.77 14.49 32.05
C VAL A 906 6.19 15.72 32.86
N GLU A 907 6.66 15.51 34.09
CA GLU A 907 7.14 16.60 34.94
C GLU A 907 8.56 17.07 34.57
N SER A 908 8.73 18.39 34.46
CA SER A 908 9.97 18.98 33.95
C SER A 908 11.03 19.16 35.04
N GLY A 909 12.23 18.63 34.80
CA GLY A 909 13.41 18.90 35.64
C GLY A 909 13.59 17.97 36.84
N GLN A 910 12.79 16.91 36.96
CA GLN A 910 13.12 15.76 37.81
C GLN A 910 13.98 14.74 37.03
N SER A 911 14.73 13.91 37.76
CA SER A 911 15.42 12.74 37.20
C SER A 911 15.49 11.66 38.29
N PRO A 912 14.86 10.47 38.10
CA PRO A 912 14.09 10.03 36.94
C PRO A 912 12.90 10.95 36.62
N PHE A 913 12.37 10.86 35.40
CA PHE A 913 11.18 11.62 35.01
C PHE A 913 9.93 10.97 35.60
N GLU A 914 9.00 11.79 36.07
CA GLU A 914 7.69 11.36 36.54
C GLU A 914 6.68 11.57 35.40
N TYR A 915 6.06 10.49 34.96
CA TYR A 915 5.08 10.46 33.88
C TYR A 915 3.68 10.22 34.45
N HIS A 916 2.71 10.98 33.96
CA HIS A 916 1.30 10.83 34.35
C HIS A 916 0.51 10.32 33.14
N PHE A 917 -0.32 9.30 33.37
CA PHE A 917 -1.15 8.64 32.37
C PHE A 917 -2.63 8.72 32.78
N LEU A 918 -3.52 8.93 31.81
CA LEU A 918 -4.97 8.90 32.01
C LEU A 918 -5.62 8.18 30.83
N ARG A 919 -6.13 6.96 31.07
CA ARG A 919 -7.01 6.23 30.14
C ARG A 919 -8.45 6.68 30.35
N PHE A 920 -9.18 6.96 29.27
CA PHE A 920 -10.58 7.39 29.29
C PHE A 920 -11.42 6.67 28.23
N ASP A 921 -12.72 6.56 28.47
CA ASP A 921 -13.68 5.95 27.56
C ASP A 921 -14.22 6.93 26.49
N GLN A 922 -15.05 6.43 25.57
CA GLN A 922 -15.67 7.23 24.50
C GLN A 922 -16.58 8.38 25.01
N THR A 923 -16.89 8.42 26.30
CA THR A 923 -17.67 9.47 26.96
C THR A 923 -16.80 10.52 27.66
N GLY A 924 -15.48 10.31 27.72
CA GLY A 924 -14.54 11.11 28.50
C GLY A 924 -14.48 10.75 29.98
N ALA A 925 -15.10 9.64 30.40
CA ALA A 925 -14.99 9.15 31.76
C ALA A 925 -13.62 8.46 31.96
N THR A 926 -12.94 8.77 33.08
CA THR A 926 -11.65 8.17 33.40
C THR A 926 -11.81 6.68 33.73
N ILE A 927 -11.15 5.84 32.95
CA ILE A 927 -11.01 4.40 33.18
C ILE A 927 -9.91 4.15 34.22
N ALA A 928 -8.73 4.72 34.01
CA ALA A 928 -7.57 4.52 34.87
C ALA A 928 -6.62 5.74 34.86
N THR A 929 -5.85 5.90 35.93
CA THR A 929 -4.73 6.85 36.02
C THR A 929 -3.51 6.16 36.62
N ALA A 930 -2.32 6.54 36.17
CA ALA A 930 -1.06 6.05 36.73
C ALA A 930 -0.02 7.17 36.79
N ASP A 931 0.74 7.21 37.88
CA ASP A 931 1.90 8.06 38.07
C ASP A 931 3.13 7.13 38.15
N LEU A 932 4.05 7.21 37.20
CA LEU A 932 5.16 6.26 37.04
C LEU A 932 6.50 6.98 36.82
N SER A 933 7.54 6.57 37.55
CA SER A 933 8.86 7.20 37.53
C SER A 933 9.92 6.38 36.77
N GLY A 934 10.57 6.95 35.76
CA GLY A 934 11.65 6.27 35.06
C GLY A 934 12.10 6.96 33.77
N PHE A 935 12.38 6.13 32.77
CA PHE A 935 12.55 6.50 31.37
C PHE A 935 11.61 5.63 30.53
N LEU A 936 10.66 6.27 29.85
CA LEU A 936 9.69 5.61 28.99
C LEU A 936 10.40 4.97 27.78
N GLN A 937 10.17 3.68 27.54
CA GLN A 937 10.59 3.02 26.31
C GLN A 937 9.44 3.15 25.32
N ALA A 938 9.65 3.91 24.25
CA ALA A 938 8.66 4.21 23.23
C ALA A 938 8.84 3.31 22.00
N THR A 939 7.77 3.11 21.23
CA THR A 939 7.85 2.49 19.91
C THR A 939 8.15 3.56 18.86
N ASP A 940 9.30 3.45 18.19
CA ASP A 940 9.66 4.32 17.06
C ASP A 940 8.90 3.86 15.80
N VAL A 941 8.00 4.69 15.28
CA VAL A 941 7.31 4.42 14.00
C VAL A 941 8.02 5.11 12.84
N ASP A 942 8.47 6.36 13.05
CA ASP A 942 9.37 7.08 12.15
C ASP A 942 10.59 7.58 12.93
N TYR A 943 11.75 6.95 12.68
CA TYR A 943 13.04 7.01 13.41
C TYR A 943 13.57 8.39 13.86
N VAL A 944 13.01 9.50 13.38
CA VAL A 944 13.47 10.86 13.69
C VAL A 944 12.38 11.73 14.33
N TYR A 945 11.08 11.40 14.16
CA TYR A 945 10.00 12.36 14.44
C TYR A 945 8.67 11.80 15.01
N TRP A 946 8.38 10.49 14.95
CA TRP A 946 7.16 9.91 15.57
C TRP A 946 7.48 8.75 16.50
N GLN A 947 7.00 8.85 17.75
CA GLN A 947 7.16 7.88 18.81
C GLN A 947 5.82 7.63 19.54
N GLU A 948 5.53 6.38 19.87
CA GLU A 948 4.35 6.00 20.66
C GLU A 948 4.76 5.60 22.08
N GLY A 949 4.14 6.23 23.08
CA GLY A 949 4.48 6.05 24.49
C GLY A 949 3.69 4.94 25.19
N VAL A 950 2.79 4.29 24.46
CA VAL A 950 1.87 3.26 24.94
C VAL A 950 1.63 2.29 23.80
N VAL A 951 1.74 0.98 24.04
CA VAL A 951 1.38 -0.07 23.08
C VAL A 951 0.04 -0.66 23.50
N PHE A 952 -0.94 -0.71 22.60
CA PHE A 952 -2.22 -1.36 22.90
C PHE A 952 -2.17 -2.85 22.56
N GLY A 953 -2.70 -3.67 23.46
CA GLY A 953 -3.01 -5.07 23.14
C GLY A 953 -4.23 -5.17 22.20
N PRO A 954 -4.45 -6.35 21.56
CA PRO A 954 -5.63 -6.56 20.71
C PRO A 954 -6.98 -6.47 21.45
N ASP A 955 -6.95 -6.48 22.78
CA ASP A 955 -8.07 -6.28 23.71
C ASP A 955 -8.39 -4.80 23.98
N GLY A 956 -7.53 -3.87 23.56
CA GLY A 956 -7.63 -2.44 23.89
C GLY A 956 -6.96 -2.05 25.21
N THR A 957 -6.33 -2.98 25.93
CA THR A 957 -5.56 -2.63 27.14
C THR A 957 -4.30 -1.87 26.74
N PRO A 958 -4.00 -0.69 27.32
CA PRO A 958 -2.77 0.04 27.03
C PRO A 958 -1.63 -0.43 27.94
N TYR A 959 -0.45 -0.68 27.36
CA TYR A 959 0.75 -1.16 28.02
C TYR A 959 1.91 -0.14 27.92
N VAL A 960 2.67 -0.01 29.01
CA VAL A 960 3.76 0.96 29.16
C VAL A 960 5.02 0.25 29.63
N THR A 961 6.11 0.34 28.87
CA THR A 961 7.43 -0.22 29.24
C THR A 961 8.34 0.87 29.81
N LEU A 962 8.93 0.60 30.98
CA LEU A 962 9.77 1.56 31.71
C LEU A 962 11.11 0.94 32.13
N THR A 963 12.14 1.79 32.19
CA THR A 963 13.42 1.53 32.86
C THR A 963 13.64 2.55 33.98
N GLY A 964 14.47 2.23 34.98
CA GLY A 964 14.73 3.11 36.13
C GLY A 964 13.93 2.71 37.37
N ALA A 965 13.18 3.64 37.97
CA ALA A 965 12.59 3.44 39.30
C ALA A 965 11.39 2.47 39.28
N ASP A 966 10.41 2.70 38.42
CA ASP A 966 9.23 1.84 38.22
C ASP A 966 9.43 0.89 37.02
N GLN A 967 10.65 0.37 36.86
CA GLN A 967 11.02 -0.52 35.77
C GLN A 967 10.11 -1.76 35.67
N GLY A 968 9.81 -2.19 34.44
CA GLY A 968 8.82 -3.22 34.17
C GLY A 968 7.92 -2.89 32.99
N VAL A 969 6.92 -3.75 32.76
CA VAL A 969 5.78 -3.47 31.87
C VAL A 969 4.52 -3.33 32.72
N TRP A 970 3.77 -2.26 32.48
CA TRP A 970 2.55 -1.88 33.20
C TRP A 970 1.35 -1.87 32.27
N ALA A 971 0.25 -2.52 32.65
CA ALA A 971 -1.03 -2.49 31.95
C ALA A 971 -2.00 -1.53 32.63
N LEU A 972 -2.63 -0.63 31.87
CA LEU A 972 -3.59 0.38 32.36
C LEU A 972 -5.03 -0.15 32.30
N THR A 973 -5.31 -1.19 33.09
CA THR A 973 -6.59 -1.91 33.12
C THR A 973 -7.73 -1.04 33.67
N SER A 974 -8.99 -1.41 33.41
CA SER A 974 -10.18 -0.80 34.05
C SER A 974 -10.21 -0.87 35.58
N THR A 975 -9.37 -1.71 36.21
CA THR A 975 -9.24 -1.78 37.68
C THR A 975 -8.10 -0.91 38.23
N GLY A 976 -7.32 -0.27 37.36
CA GLY A 976 -6.13 0.52 37.68
C GLY A 976 -4.85 -0.04 37.04
N PRO A 977 -3.70 0.62 37.26
CA PRO A 977 -2.41 0.16 36.74
C PRO A 977 -1.93 -1.12 37.43
N VAL A 978 -1.58 -2.12 36.63
CA VAL A 978 -1.04 -3.42 37.07
C VAL A 978 0.34 -3.62 36.45
N LYS A 979 1.40 -3.83 37.24
CA LYS A 979 2.69 -4.27 36.68
C LYS A 979 2.55 -5.75 36.28
N VAL A 980 2.58 -6.01 34.97
CA VAL A 980 2.39 -7.35 34.37
C VAL A 980 3.71 -8.09 34.18
N LEU A 981 4.82 -7.37 34.08
CA LEU A 981 6.17 -7.93 34.08
C LEU A 981 7.11 -7.08 34.95
N GLU A 982 7.72 -7.70 35.95
CA GLU A 982 8.81 -7.11 36.73
C GLU A 982 10.14 -7.30 35.99
N LEU A 983 10.99 -6.27 36.00
CA LEU A 983 12.31 -6.26 35.37
C LEU A 983 13.33 -5.77 36.39
N ASP A 984 14.48 -6.43 36.50
CA ASP A 984 15.55 -6.06 37.45
C ASP A 984 16.81 -5.64 36.68
N LEU A 985 16.72 -4.54 35.93
CA LEU A 985 17.74 -4.12 34.97
C LEU A 985 18.91 -3.42 35.66
N ALA A 986 20.12 -3.94 35.46
CA ALA A 986 21.35 -3.29 35.88
C ALA A 986 21.72 -2.12 34.94
N GLN A 987 22.66 -1.28 35.39
CA GLN A 987 23.07 -0.09 34.63
C GLN A 987 23.71 -0.46 33.27
N GLY A 988 23.02 -0.12 32.18
CA GLY A 988 23.48 -0.40 30.80
C GLY A 988 22.91 -1.70 30.21
N GLU A 989 21.99 -2.34 30.92
CA GLU A 989 21.04 -3.32 30.38
C GLU A 989 19.82 -2.58 29.79
N LEU A 990 19.11 -3.24 28.89
CA LEU A 990 18.12 -2.59 28.01
C LEU A 990 16.86 -3.46 27.86
N VAL A 991 15.73 -2.83 27.56
CA VAL A 991 14.48 -3.51 27.24
C VAL A 991 13.78 -2.78 26.10
N GLU A 992 13.24 -3.54 25.16
CA GLU A 992 12.45 -3.03 24.02
C GLU A 992 10.98 -2.86 24.46
N PRO A 993 10.17 -1.99 23.81
CA PRO A 993 8.73 -1.92 24.08
C PRO A 993 8.04 -3.28 23.84
N VAL A 994 6.93 -3.52 24.54
CA VAL A 994 6.17 -4.78 24.38
C VAL A 994 5.62 -4.90 22.95
N THR A 995 5.70 -6.10 22.38
CA THR A 995 5.13 -6.42 21.06
C THR A 995 4.14 -7.55 21.19
N PHE A 996 3.02 -7.48 20.45
CA PHE A 996 1.99 -8.51 20.44
C PHE A 996 2.10 -9.36 19.16
N GLY A 997 1.96 -10.68 19.30
CA GLY A 997 1.77 -11.58 18.16
C GLY A 997 0.38 -11.45 17.54
N PRO A 998 0.14 -12.00 16.33
CA PRO A 998 -1.17 -12.02 15.68
C PRO A 998 -2.26 -12.79 16.46
N ASP A 999 -1.84 -13.59 17.43
CA ASP A 999 -2.64 -14.34 18.41
C ASP A 999 -2.98 -13.52 19.68
N GLY A 1000 -2.30 -12.40 19.90
CA GLY A 1000 -2.38 -11.58 21.10
C GLY A 1000 -1.40 -11.97 22.22
N THR A 1001 -0.45 -12.88 21.98
CA THR A 1001 0.60 -13.18 22.98
C THR A 1001 1.57 -11.99 23.08
N PRO A 1002 1.83 -11.45 24.28
CA PRO A 1002 2.78 -10.36 24.47
C PRO A 1002 4.21 -10.87 24.66
N TYR A 1003 5.16 -10.19 24.03
CA TYR A 1003 6.59 -10.47 24.08
C TYR A 1003 7.37 -9.23 24.49
N VAL A 1004 8.36 -9.41 25.36
CA VAL A 1004 9.26 -8.35 25.85
C VAL A 1004 10.71 -8.81 25.69
N THR A 1005 11.47 -8.07 24.88
CA THR A 1005 12.89 -8.36 24.62
C THR A 1005 13.77 -7.61 25.61
N VAL A 1006 14.61 -8.35 26.36
CA VAL A 1006 15.55 -7.82 27.37
C VAL A 1006 16.98 -8.13 26.95
N SER A 1007 17.90 -7.16 27.04
CA SER A 1007 19.34 -7.33 26.79
C SER A 1007 20.15 -7.10 28.06
N GLU A 1008 20.64 -8.19 28.67
CA GLU A 1008 21.34 -8.26 29.95
C GLU A 1008 22.86 -8.41 29.72
N ARG A 1009 23.72 -8.06 30.70
CA ARG A 1009 25.19 -8.13 30.60
C ARG A 1009 25.77 -9.32 31.39
N VAL A 1010 25.97 -10.43 30.69
CA VAL A 1010 26.58 -11.66 31.25
C VAL A 1010 28.05 -11.75 30.85
N ASP A 1011 28.93 -11.92 31.85
CA ASP A 1011 30.41 -12.02 31.69
C ASP A 1011 31.04 -10.95 30.77
N GLY A 1012 30.49 -9.74 30.80
CA GLY A 1012 30.95 -8.59 30.02
C GLY A 1012 30.44 -8.52 28.57
N SER A 1013 29.72 -9.54 28.11
CA SER A 1013 29.02 -9.59 26.82
C SER A 1013 27.53 -9.29 26.99
N TYR A 1014 26.82 -8.97 25.90
CA TYR A 1014 25.35 -8.91 25.94
C TYR A 1014 24.74 -10.29 25.65
N VAL A 1015 23.66 -10.59 26.37
CA VAL A 1015 22.78 -11.75 26.16
C VAL A 1015 21.35 -11.20 26.06
N THR A 1016 20.60 -11.65 25.06
CA THR A 1016 19.21 -11.25 24.84
C THR A 1016 18.27 -12.40 25.23
N THR A 1017 17.29 -12.08 26.06
CA THR A 1017 16.23 -12.97 26.55
C THR A 1017 14.89 -12.38 26.11
N VAL A 1018 13.99 -13.20 25.54
CA VAL A 1018 12.60 -12.80 25.30
C VAL A 1018 11.72 -13.40 26.39
N ARG A 1019 10.82 -12.59 26.95
CA ARG A 1019 9.90 -12.98 28.01
C ARG A 1019 8.47 -12.77 27.56
N THR A 1020 7.62 -13.77 27.74
CA THR A 1020 6.16 -13.64 27.63
C THR A 1020 5.53 -13.34 28.99
N PHE A 1021 4.29 -12.87 28.99
CA PHE A 1021 3.47 -12.74 30.20
C PHE A 1021 1.99 -12.98 29.88
N THR A 1022 1.18 -13.27 30.90
CA THR A 1022 -0.27 -13.39 30.71
C THR A 1022 -0.91 -12.01 30.74
N ALA A 1023 -1.58 -11.61 29.67
CA ALA A 1023 -2.37 -10.38 29.63
C ALA A 1023 -3.46 -10.40 30.73
N PRO A 1024 -3.70 -9.28 31.45
CA PRO A 1024 -4.80 -9.17 32.40
C PRO A 1024 -6.15 -9.28 31.68
N ILE A 1025 -7.15 -9.82 32.39
CA ILE A 1025 -8.51 -9.94 31.86
C ILE A 1025 -9.27 -8.65 32.18
N GLU A 1026 -9.64 -7.87 31.16
CA GLU A 1026 -10.66 -6.82 31.28
C GLU A 1026 -12.05 -7.43 31.56
N LEU A 1027 -12.89 -6.72 32.33
CA LEU A 1027 -14.11 -7.24 32.98
C LEU A 1027 -15.43 -6.56 32.57
#